data_AF-A0AAW4LFJ9-F1
#
_entry.id   AF-A0AAW4LFJ9-F1
#
_cell.length_a   1.000
_cell.length_b   1.000
_cell.length_c   1.000
_cell.angle_alpha   90.00
_cell.angle_beta   90.00
_cell.angle_gamma   90.00
#
_symmetry.space_group_name_H-M   'P 1'
#
loop_
_entity.id
_entity.type
_entity.pdbx_description
1 polymer ?
#
loop_
_entity_poly.entity_id
_entity_poly.type
_entity_poly.pdbx_seq_one_letter_code
_entity_poly.pdbx_strand_id
1 'polypeptide(L)'
;MADKGQAANIIHKAINSGAPDFKYGTTWGSDYACSTCHQRGTANIKKIRNNIVTPLGIRRVVFNRLTTAGNYTNGIFGNDERLVNQNNSSNICEVCHHKTMYHLYSSSKVANRSHPEHKSNRGDCTQCHQHGRAFARPNAKDCGSCHGNPPVTNSDYGGAAQGLSAPATLLLGGTPSAPPEKIGAHDRHRNKNGFECSVCHNGDIDIYHGYLGNGYVELGFKVDQATWPPFTGSITAGTFTGYSSNSTRAKYAVAPGNPGTILRSDGNLATANTCAIYCHGDNWNIPSGRTGPSVSWTQGPLGSCENSSCHGSSVQNPPTPVFGGVSTGAHKTHVGKLGNAGERCGYCHDNYYSSSIHMVNGHVKINLAAFSPIAGYKGFNQMSTGYLATTGSYGNCTDLYCHSAVQSDSGRSTGGTYKTVAWGGGYLLCGECHGGRRTDSVKISTGSHTTHINDYRYGCPDCHLNSGKDNPLKHGDSNIDVAFSTTYGGSYSQSSNPAGNGYGSCSANYCHSEGTVFSGSYSQLGFVGWTSGSMPLACNACHSGGTAGSKIGPIYSGIKANSHNKHQFSCDNCHSIMVNASGTITNKTLHVNKAYDVLAGGTSSFDAVIGNPVTATTCSNINCHFSKSATWGAIIDCNGCHGSDAVTLTSKKHPAHLSPAANISLGKAIGCAECHAKTVNIDNVTINSQSVHVNGIMGDYSGSKAGRYTAATGICSNVYCHSDGKGKQNVPFEAGSGWNSAYTITDCKRCHGNDTSPD
;
A
#
# COMPACT_ATOMS: atom_id res chain seq x y z
N MET A 1 -59.82 -40.99 -1.47
CA MET A 1 -59.52 -41.38 -2.87
C MET A 1 -58.79 -42.72 -2.84
N ALA A 2 -59.38 -43.73 -3.48
CA ALA A 2 -58.72 -44.88 -4.12
C ALA A 2 -59.85 -45.83 -4.55
N ASP A 3 -59.94 -46.01 -5.85
CA ASP A 3 -60.93 -46.81 -6.58
C ASP A 3 -60.54 -48.30 -6.59
N LYS A 4 -61.51 -49.12 -6.98
CA LYS A 4 -61.46 -50.59 -7.05
C LYS A 4 -60.27 -51.10 -7.88
N GLY A 5 -59.57 -52.13 -7.38
CA GLY A 5 -58.77 -53.02 -8.25
C GLY A 5 -57.29 -53.23 -7.92
N GLN A 6 -56.78 -52.91 -6.72
CA GLN A 6 -55.42 -53.31 -6.33
C GLN A 6 -55.47 -54.33 -5.18
N ALA A 7 -54.62 -55.36 -5.28
CA ALA A 7 -54.38 -56.35 -4.24
C ALA A 7 -54.31 -55.68 -2.86
N ALA A 8 -54.87 -56.35 -1.85
CA ALA A 8 -54.85 -55.87 -0.47
C ALA A 8 -53.44 -55.38 -0.11
N ASN A 9 -53.22 -54.06 -0.04
CA ASN A 9 -51.95 -53.52 0.40
C ASN A 9 -51.79 -53.93 1.87
N ILE A 10 -50.97 -54.96 2.09
CA ILE A 10 -50.62 -55.49 3.41
C ILE A 10 -49.67 -54.47 4.04
N ILE A 11 -50.14 -53.74 5.04
CA ILE A 11 -49.37 -52.65 5.64
C ILE A 11 -48.57 -53.14 6.86
N HIS A 12 -49.02 -54.15 7.60
CA HIS A 12 -48.39 -54.55 8.85
C HIS A 12 -48.21 -56.08 8.93
N LYS A 13 -47.02 -56.57 8.52
CA LYS A 13 -46.57 -57.98 8.65
C LYS A 13 -45.16 -58.04 9.24
N ALA A 14 -44.80 -59.15 9.89
CA ALA A 14 -43.53 -59.31 10.62
C ALA A 14 -42.28 -58.95 9.80
N ILE A 15 -42.25 -59.37 8.53
CA ILE A 15 -41.14 -59.07 7.61
C ILE A 15 -41.09 -57.59 7.19
N ASN A 16 -42.23 -56.89 7.17
CA ASN A 16 -42.30 -55.46 6.83
C ASN A 16 -42.00 -54.56 8.04
N SER A 17 -42.19 -55.05 9.27
CA SER A 17 -41.89 -54.31 10.50
C SER A 17 -40.44 -54.48 10.98
N GLY A 18 -39.63 -55.27 10.28
CA GLY A 18 -38.22 -55.50 10.57
C GLY A 18 -37.98 -56.25 11.88
N ALA A 19 -38.99 -56.98 12.36
CA ALA A 19 -38.84 -57.85 13.53
C ALA A 19 -38.06 -59.10 13.08
N PRO A 20 -36.99 -59.51 13.79
CA PRO A 20 -36.44 -60.84 13.57
C PRO A 20 -37.57 -61.82 13.87
N ASP A 21 -37.91 -62.64 12.87
CA ASP A 21 -38.81 -63.76 13.05
C ASP A 21 -38.41 -64.49 14.35
N PHE A 22 -39.40 -64.98 15.07
CA PHE A 22 -39.27 -65.88 16.25
C PHE A 22 -39.29 -65.30 17.66
N LYS A 23 -39.31 -63.98 17.94
CA LYS A 23 -39.40 -63.54 19.36
C LYS A 23 -40.80 -63.69 19.99
N TYR A 24 -41.88 -63.86 19.22
CA TYR A 24 -43.27 -63.85 19.73
C TYR A 24 -44.19 -65.00 19.30
N GLY A 25 -43.64 -66.08 18.74
CA GLY A 25 -44.41 -67.26 18.32
C GLY A 25 -45.12 -67.11 16.97
N THR A 26 -45.34 -68.23 16.29
CA THR A 26 -45.74 -68.37 14.87
C THR A 26 -47.15 -67.86 14.51
N THR A 27 -47.85 -67.19 15.43
CA THR A 27 -49.20 -66.63 15.18
C THR A 27 -49.21 -65.11 15.02
N TRP A 28 -48.11 -64.43 15.28
CA TRP A 28 -47.98 -62.98 15.05
C TRP A 28 -47.56 -62.69 13.60
N GLY A 29 -48.46 -62.98 12.65
CA GLY A 29 -48.16 -62.97 11.22
C GLY A 29 -49.36 -62.95 10.28
N SER A 30 -50.57 -62.59 10.74
CA SER A 30 -51.69 -62.38 9.83
C SER A 30 -51.49 -61.09 9.03
N ASP A 31 -51.74 -61.16 7.72
CA ASP A 31 -51.71 -60.02 6.80
C ASP A 31 -52.76 -58.97 7.20
N TYR A 32 -52.37 -58.00 8.02
CA TYR A 32 -53.25 -56.90 8.37
C TYR A 32 -53.31 -55.91 7.20
N ALA A 33 -54.47 -55.88 6.55
CA ALA A 33 -54.78 -54.93 5.50
C ALA A 33 -55.41 -53.65 6.08
N CYS A 34 -55.52 -52.61 5.25
CA CYS A 34 -56.21 -51.37 5.62
C CYS A 34 -57.60 -51.64 6.25
N SER A 35 -58.33 -52.62 5.73
CA SER A 35 -59.66 -53.01 6.20
C SER A 35 -59.66 -53.65 7.59
N THR A 36 -58.54 -54.22 8.07
CA THR A 36 -58.42 -54.75 9.43
C THR A 36 -58.56 -53.63 10.45
N CYS A 37 -57.87 -52.51 10.21
CA CYS A 37 -57.85 -51.38 11.13
C CYS A 37 -58.95 -50.35 10.84
N HIS A 38 -59.36 -50.20 9.57
CA HIS A 38 -60.28 -49.14 9.14
C HIS A 38 -61.64 -49.66 8.67
N GLN A 39 -62.68 -48.85 8.89
CA GLN A 39 -64.03 -49.07 8.39
C GLN A 39 -64.69 -47.73 8.04
N ARG A 40 -65.38 -47.67 6.89
CA ARG A 40 -66.19 -46.51 6.53
C ARG A 40 -67.36 -46.37 7.50
N GLY A 41 -67.61 -45.15 7.98
CA GLY A 41 -68.74 -44.85 8.87
C GLY A 41 -68.45 -44.91 10.37
N THR A 42 -67.20 -45.14 10.79
CA THR A 42 -66.86 -45.00 12.22
C THR A 42 -66.85 -43.53 12.65
N ALA A 43 -67.19 -43.29 13.91
CA ALA A 43 -67.33 -41.96 14.49
C ALA A 43 -65.99 -41.24 14.73
N ASN A 44 -64.85 -41.94 14.74
CA ASN A 44 -63.53 -41.32 14.87
C ASN A 44 -63.00 -40.79 13.53
N ILE A 45 -62.27 -39.68 13.58
CA ILE A 45 -61.76 -39.01 12.38
C ILE A 45 -60.78 -39.85 11.55
N LYS A 46 -60.04 -40.76 12.19
CA LYS A 46 -59.08 -41.66 11.51
C LYS A 46 -59.75 -42.88 10.87
N LYS A 47 -61.09 -42.98 10.96
CA LYS A 47 -61.89 -44.08 10.39
C LYS A 47 -61.48 -45.47 10.86
N ILE A 48 -60.99 -45.57 12.10
CA ILE A 48 -60.53 -46.81 12.73
C ILE A 48 -61.72 -47.59 13.31
N ARG A 49 -61.70 -48.92 13.22
CA ARG A 49 -62.74 -49.77 13.80
C ARG A 49 -62.76 -49.65 15.32
N ASN A 50 -63.96 -49.61 15.91
CA ASN A 50 -64.12 -49.69 17.36
C ASN A 50 -63.80 -51.10 17.91
N ASN A 51 -63.79 -52.11 17.05
CA ASN A 51 -63.47 -53.49 17.37
C ASN A 51 -62.55 -54.05 16.28
N ILE A 52 -61.37 -54.54 16.67
CA ILE A 52 -60.40 -55.16 15.77
C ILE A 52 -60.36 -56.65 16.07
N VAL A 53 -60.48 -57.45 15.01
CA VAL A 53 -60.34 -58.90 15.08
C VAL A 53 -58.86 -59.22 15.17
N THR A 54 -58.44 -59.84 16.26
CA THR A 54 -57.06 -60.31 16.46
C THR A 54 -57.05 -61.84 16.49
N PRO A 55 -55.87 -62.49 16.33
CA PRO A 55 -55.74 -63.94 16.52
C PRO A 55 -56.20 -64.45 17.89
N LEU A 56 -56.36 -63.56 18.87
CA LEU A 56 -56.80 -63.86 20.23
C LEU A 56 -58.26 -63.43 20.50
N GLY A 57 -59.02 -63.15 19.43
CA GLY A 57 -60.42 -62.72 19.50
C GLY A 57 -60.62 -61.23 19.23
N ILE A 58 -61.88 -60.81 19.30
CA ILE A 58 -62.28 -59.41 19.06
C ILE A 58 -61.85 -58.55 20.26
N ARG A 59 -61.13 -57.47 19.97
CA ARG A 59 -60.63 -56.52 20.96
C ARG A 59 -61.19 -55.14 20.67
N ARG A 60 -61.66 -54.46 21.72
CA ARG A 60 -62.26 -53.14 21.62
C ARG A 60 -61.18 -52.05 21.63
N VAL A 61 -61.26 -51.15 20.66
CA VAL A 61 -60.52 -49.89 20.64
C VAL A 61 -61.41 -48.82 21.27
N VAL A 62 -60.90 -48.08 22.24
CA VAL A 62 -61.63 -46.98 22.88
C VAL A 62 -60.96 -45.67 22.56
N PHE A 63 -61.67 -44.79 21.84
CA PHE A 63 -61.28 -43.41 21.66
C PHE A 63 -62.02 -42.53 22.66
N ASN A 64 -61.31 -41.97 23.64
CA ASN A 64 -61.91 -41.06 24.63
C ASN A 64 -62.27 -39.69 24.03
N ARG A 65 -61.82 -39.36 22.81
CA ARG A 65 -62.17 -38.12 22.08
C ARG A 65 -62.11 -38.34 20.56
N LEU A 66 -63.03 -37.74 19.80
CA LEU A 66 -63.29 -38.05 18.38
C LEU A 66 -63.01 -36.89 17.39
N THR A 67 -62.51 -35.72 17.83
CA THR A 67 -62.38 -34.50 17.01
C THR A 67 -60.97 -33.88 16.99
N THR A 68 -60.69 -33.05 15.96
CA THR A 68 -59.37 -32.53 15.51
C THR A 68 -58.62 -31.56 16.43
N ALA A 69 -59.19 -31.13 17.55
CA ALA A 69 -58.54 -30.14 18.40
C ALA A 69 -57.48 -30.79 19.32
N GLY A 70 -56.28 -31.03 18.76
CA GLY A 70 -55.04 -31.28 19.50
C GLY A 70 -54.71 -32.76 19.79
N ASN A 71 -53.86 -33.37 18.96
CA ASN A 71 -53.30 -34.72 19.17
C ASN A 71 -52.29 -34.81 20.34
N TYR A 72 -52.06 -33.71 21.07
CA TYR A 72 -51.10 -33.64 22.18
C TYR A 72 -51.77 -33.75 23.56
N THR A 73 -53.03 -34.19 23.62
CA THR A 73 -53.72 -34.37 24.88
C THR A 73 -53.45 -35.76 25.45
N ASN A 74 -53.04 -35.81 26.71
CA ASN A 74 -52.79 -36.98 27.54
C ASN A 74 -53.87 -38.07 27.41
N GLY A 75 -53.48 -39.29 26.99
CA GLY A 75 -54.39 -40.44 26.90
C GLY A 75 -55.10 -40.68 25.57
N ILE A 76 -54.64 -40.08 24.46
CA ILE A 76 -55.25 -40.19 23.13
C ILE A 76 -54.26 -40.84 22.13
N PHE A 77 -54.71 -41.81 21.33
CA PHE A 77 -53.95 -42.38 20.19
C PHE A 77 -52.52 -42.85 20.52
N GLY A 78 -52.33 -43.56 21.64
CA GLY A 78 -51.01 -44.05 22.05
C GLY A 78 -50.17 -43.04 22.83
N ASN A 79 -50.69 -41.84 23.11
CA ASN A 79 -50.22 -41.04 24.23
C ASN A 79 -50.67 -41.72 25.54
N ASP A 80 -49.70 -42.20 26.31
CA ASP A 80 -49.93 -43.03 27.48
C ASP A 80 -50.15 -42.25 28.80
N GLU A 81 -50.26 -40.93 28.74
CA GLU A 81 -50.48 -40.08 29.93
C GLU A 81 -51.95 -39.97 30.36
N ARG A 82 -52.79 -40.98 30.10
CA ARG A 82 -54.22 -40.92 30.44
C ARG A 82 -54.46 -40.66 31.93
N LEU A 83 -55.34 -39.70 32.22
CA LEU A 83 -55.79 -39.43 33.59
C LEU A 83 -56.96 -40.33 34.02
N VAL A 84 -57.70 -40.89 33.05
CA VAL A 84 -58.88 -41.75 33.24
C VAL A 84 -58.67 -43.14 32.64
N ASN A 85 -59.30 -44.17 33.21
CA ASN A 85 -59.18 -45.58 32.79
C ASN A 85 -57.73 -46.09 32.75
N GLN A 86 -56.92 -45.68 33.73
CA GLN A 86 -55.49 -45.97 33.84
C GLN A 86 -55.12 -47.45 33.87
N ASN A 87 -56.06 -48.39 34.02
CA ASN A 87 -55.79 -49.83 34.12
C ASN A 87 -56.48 -50.69 33.04
N ASN A 88 -56.98 -50.09 31.95
CA ASN A 88 -57.59 -50.82 30.82
C ASN A 88 -56.72 -50.77 29.57
N SER A 89 -56.49 -51.89 28.87
CA SER A 89 -55.74 -51.89 27.60
C SER A 89 -56.70 -51.70 26.42
N SER A 90 -56.78 -50.47 25.90
CA SER A 90 -57.79 -50.09 24.90
C SER A 90 -57.28 -49.15 23.80
N ASN A 91 -55.98 -48.86 23.79
CA ASN A 91 -55.34 -48.10 22.72
C ASN A 91 -55.17 -48.96 21.46
N ILE A 92 -55.18 -48.30 20.30
CA ILE A 92 -55.15 -48.98 18.98
C ILE A 92 -53.99 -49.98 18.84
N CYS A 93 -52.79 -49.63 19.30
CA CYS A 93 -51.61 -50.49 19.20
C CYS A 93 -51.66 -51.65 20.21
N GLU A 94 -52.12 -51.39 21.44
CA GLU A 94 -52.15 -52.35 22.54
C GLU A 94 -53.15 -53.50 22.32
N VAL A 95 -54.19 -53.27 21.50
CA VAL A 95 -55.17 -54.29 21.10
C VAL A 95 -54.48 -55.51 20.50
N CYS A 96 -53.43 -55.30 19.71
CA CYS A 96 -52.60 -56.37 19.19
C CYS A 96 -51.37 -56.56 20.09
N HIS A 97 -50.64 -55.49 20.41
CA HIS A 97 -49.36 -55.51 21.11
C HIS A 97 -49.49 -55.62 22.64
N HIS A 98 -50.22 -56.61 23.15
CA HIS A 98 -50.52 -56.74 24.58
C HIS A 98 -49.48 -57.57 25.39
N LYS A 99 -48.42 -58.08 24.74
CA LYS A 99 -47.29 -58.82 25.37
C LYS A 99 -45.97 -58.02 25.33
N THR A 100 -46.01 -56.76 24.95
CA THR A 100 -44.82 -55.90 24.93
C THR A 100 -44.25 -55.74 26.35
N MET A 101 -42.95 -55.53 26.48
CA MET A 101 -42.35 -55.31 27.82
C MET A 101 -42.75 -53.94 28.41
N TYR A 102 -43.25 -53.04 27.57
CA TYR A 102 -43.48 -51.62 27.84
C TYR A 102 -44.82 -51.15 27.24
N HIS A 103 -45.35 -50.04 27.73
CA HIS A 103 -46.63 -49.45 27.28
C HIS A 103 -47.83 -50.40 27.47
N LEU A 104 -47.81 -51.18 28.56
CA LEU A 104 -48.88 -52.10 28.94
C LEU A 104 -49.71 -51.55 30.09
N TYR A 105 -51.02 -51.66 29.92
CA TYR A 105 -51.98 -51.04 30.81
C TYR A 105 -53.07 -51.99 31.31
N SER A 106 -52.94 -53.30 31.06
CA SER A 106 -53.83 -54.30 31.67
C SER A 106 -53.65 -54.36 33.18
N SER A 107 -54.73 -54.63 33.92
CA SER A 107 -54.84 -54.63 35.39
C SER A 107 -53.77 -55.42 36.17
N SER A 108 -52.98 -56.27 35.51
CA SER A 108 -51.93 -57.10 36.14
C SER A 108 -50.48 -56.67 35.86
N LYS A 109 -50.19 -55.63 35.05
CA LYS A 109 -48.81 -55.33 34.57
C LYS A 109 -48.41 -53.85 34.51
N VAL A 110 -48.92 -53.04 35.44
CA VAL A 110 -48.87 -51.56 35.44
C VAL A 110 -47.47 -50.95 35.70
N ALA A 111 -46.44 -51.76 35.99
CA ALA A 111 -45.12 -51.28 36.46
C ALA A 111 -44.19 -50.71 35.37
N ASN A 112 -44.31 -51.15 34.11
CA ASN A 112 -43.38 -50.77 33.02
C ASN A 112 -44.05 -49.83 32.00
N ARG A 113 -44.33 -48.59 32.44
CA ARG A 113 -44.98 -47.54 31.62
C ARG A 113 -43.99 -46.78 30.71
N SER A 114 -42.72 -47.13 30.70
CA SER A 114 -41.66 -46.52 29.90
C SER A 114 -40.53 -47.53 29.65
N HIS A 115 -39.67 -47.26 28.67
CA HIS A 115 -38.47 -48.07 28.46
C HIS A 115 -37.20 -47.22 28.34
N PRO A 116 -36.03 -47.74 28.78
CA PRO A 116 -34.78 -46.98 28.83
C PRO A 116 -34.34 -46.44 27.47
N GLU A 117 -34.63 -47.18 26.40
CA GLU A 117 -34.27 -46.82 25.03
C GLU A 117 -35.14 -45.67 24.46
N HIS A 118 -36.25 -45.31 25.13
CA HIS A 118 -37.04 -44.10 24.85
C HIS A 118 -37.60 -43.47 26.15
N LYS A 119 -36.92 -42.45 26.69
CA LYS A 119 -37.48 -41.56 27.73
C LYS A 119 -38.66 -40.68 27.23
N SER A 120 -39.05 -40.83 25.97
CA SER A 120 -40.10 -40.08 25.26
C SER A 120 -41.49 -40.70 25.43
N ASN A 121 -41.78 -41.31 26.57
CA ASN A 121 -42.99 -42.10 26.86
C ASN A 121 -44.31 -41.28 26.94
N ARG A 122 -44.43 -40.19 26.17
CA ARG A 122 -45.42 -39.12 26.36
C ARG A 122 -46.10 -38.67 25.05
N GLY A 123 -45.91 -39.38 23.93
CA GLY A 123 -46.39 -38.98 22.60
C GLY A 123 -47.06 -40.11 21.80
N ASP A 124 -47.76 -39.75 20.72
CA ASP A 124 -48.40 -40.67 19.78
C ASP A 124 -47.37 -41.62 19.13
N CYS A 125 -47.57 -42.94 19.28
CA CYS A 125 -46.65 -43.97 18.78
C CYS A 125 -46.34 -43.81 17.29
N THR A 126 -47.29 -43.28 16.52
CA THR A 126 -47.17 -43.13 15.05
C THR A 126 -46.21 -42.02 14.62
N GLN A 127 -45.74 -41.18 15.56
CA GLN A 127 -44.68 -40.21 15.29
C GLN A 127 -43.34 -40.88 15.02
N CYS A 128 -43.03 -41.95 15.76
CA CYS A 128 -41.81 -42.73 15.58
C CYS A 128 -42.06 -43.98 14.72
N HIS A 129 -43.22 -44.61 14.87
CA HIS A 129 -43.64 -45.79 14.09
C HIS A 129 -44.58 -45.37 12.97
N GLN A 130 -44.05 -44.78 11.90
CA GLN A 130 -44.88 -44.18 10.86
C GLN A 130 -45.72 -45.23 10.10
N HIS A 131 -46.98 -44.88 9.84
CA HIS A 131 -47.93 -45.73 9.08
C HIS A 131 -47.41 -46.08 7.68
N GLY A 132 -46.77 -45.13 6.98
CA GLY A 132 -46.19 -45.34 5.65
C GLY A 132 -44.98 -46.28 5.63
N ARG A 133 -44.41 -46.62 6.80
CA ARG A 133 -43.29 -47.55 6.97
C ARG A 133 -43.72 -48.81 7.72
N ALA A 134 -44.97 -49.22 7.57
CA ALA A 134 -45.50 -50.42 8.23
C ALA A 134 -45.38 -50.41 9.77
N PHE A 135 -45.27 -49.22 10.38
CA PHE A 135 -44.99 -49.06 11.81
C PHE A 135 -43.68 -49.73 12.28
N ALA A 136 -42.74 -49.97 11.35
CA ALA A 136 -41.44 -50.53 11.66
C ALA A 136 -40.69 -49.68 12.69
N ARG A 137 -39.80 -50.31 13.47
CA ARG A 137 -38.87 -49.55 14.31
C ARG A 137 -37.95 -48.71 13.40
N PRO A 138 -37.78 -47.40 13.65
CA PRO A 138 -36.73 -46.63 12.99
C PRO A 138 -35.37 -47.27 13.30
N ASN A 139 -34.50 -47.38 12.30
CA ASN A 139 -33.10 -47.66 12.56
C ASN A 139 -32.48 -46.38 13.13
N ALA A 140 -31.78 -46.46 14.27
CA ALA A 140 -31.11 -45.31 14.86
C ALA A 140 -30.07 -44.66 13.92
N LYS A 141 -29.58 -45.42 12.93
CA LYS A 141 -28.67 -44.94 11.86
C LYS A 141 -29.40 -44.41 10.62
N ASP A 142 -30.72 -44.53 10.54
CA ASP A 142 -31.53 -44.02 9.42
C ASP A 142 -32.08 -42.62 9.72
N CYS A 143 -31.26 -41.60 9.44
CA CYS A 143 -31.65 -40.20 9.55
C CYS A 143 -32.97 -39.91 8.81
N GLY A 144 -33.14 -40.54 7.64
CA GLY A 144 -34.31 -40.44 6.75
C GLY A 144 -35.62 -40.89 7.37
N SER A 145 -35.59 -41.60 8.51
CA SER A 145 -36.79 -42.00 9.25
C SER A 145 -37.48 -40.84 9.97
N CYS A 146 -36.72 -39.83 10.41
CA CYS A 146 -37.23 -38.75 11.27
C CYS A 146 -37.07 -37.36 10.64
N HIS A 147 -36.10 -37.18 9.74
CA HIS A 147 -35.85 -35.95 8.99
C HIS A 147 -35.17 -36.27 7.65
N GLY A 148 -35.08 -35.30 6.74
CA GLY A 148 -34.30 -35.45 5.51
C GLY A 148 -32.82 -35.76 5.80
N ASN A 149 -32.16 -36.50 4.92
CA ASN A 149 -30.73 -36.83 5.01
C ASN A 149 -29.95 -36.30 3.79
N PRO A 150 -29.58 -35.01 3.78
CA PRO A 150 -29.86 -33.97 4.77
C PRO A 150 -31.25 -33.31 4.53
N PRO A 151 -31.78 -32.51 5.48
CA PRO A 151 -33.01 -31.74 5.23
C PRO A 151 -32.73 -30.63 4.21
N VAL A 152 -33.49 -30.61 3.12
CA VAL A 152 -33.34 -29.65 2.01
C VAL A 152 -34.66 -28.94 1.65
N THR A 153 -35.76 -29.25 2.34
CA THR A 153 -37.04 -28.52 2.21
C THR A 153 -37.60 -28.06 3.56
N ASN A 154 -38.33 -26.94 3.53
CA ASN A 154 -39.08 -26.38 4.65
C ASN A 154 -40.57 -26.74 4.59
N SER A 155 -40.94 -27.71 3.77
CA SER A 155 -42.34 -28.05 3.46
C SER A 155 -43.09 -28.69 4.63
N ASP A 156 -42.39 -29.40 5.50
CA ASP A 156 -42.97 -30.27 6.51
C ASP A 156 -41.98 -30.69 7.61
N TYR A 157 -42.53 -31.11 8.76
CA TYR A 157 -41.80 -31.84 9.81
C TYR A 157 -42.03 -33.35 9.63
N GLY A 158 -40.98 -34.17 9.78
CA GLY A 158 -41.09 -35.63 9.88
C GLY A 158 -41.23 -36.39 8.55
N GLY A 159 -40.88 -35.78 7.42
CA GLY A 159 -40.99 -36.36 6.09
C GLY A 159 -39.77 -37.18 5.66
N ALA A 160 -40.01 -38.37 5.12
CA ALA A 160 -38.99 -39.38 4.77
C ALA A 160 -38.09 -39.03 3.56
N ALA A 161 -38.30 -37.88 2.90
CA ALA A 161 -37.54 -37.51 1.71
C ALA A 161 -36.64 -36.28 1.93
N GLN A 162 -37.14 -35.19 2.51
CA GLN A 162 -36.42 -33.89 2.47
C GLN A 162 -36.70 -32.90 3.63
N GLY A 163 -37.64 -33.17 4.54
CA GLY A 163 -38.15 -32.21 5.54
C GLY A 163 -37.37 -32.12 6.86
N LEU A 164 -37.76 -31.21 7.76
CA LEU A 164 -37.13 -31.03 9.08
C LEU A 164 -37.52 -32.12 10.09
N SER A 165 -36.81 -32.22 11.21
CA SER A 165 -37.07 -33.21 12.26
C SER A 165 -38.45 -33.04 12.90
N ALA A 166 -39.16 -34.16 13.08
CA ALA A 166 -40.32 -34.27 13.95
C ALA A 166 -39.97 -35.07 15.22
N PRO A 167 -40.33 -34.58 16.42
CA PRO A 167 -40.96 -33.28 16.70
C PRO A 167 -40.01 -32.10 16.44
N ALA A 168 -40.58 -30.92 16.17
CA ALA A 168 -39.83 -29.71 15.84
C ALA A 168 -38.95 -29.23 17.00
N THR A 169 -37.69 -28.88 16.71
CA THR A 169 -36.72 -28.39 17.70
C THR A 169 -36.65 -26.87 17.78
N LEU A 170 -37.22 -26.18 16.78
CA LEU A 170 -37.37 -24.72 16.67
C LEU A 170 -36.04 -23.94 16.70
N LEU A 171 -34.91 -24.63 16.51
CA LEU A 171 -33.55 -24.05 16.53
C LEU A 171 -33.38 -22.90 15.54
N LEU A 172 -34.01 -23.01 14.37
CA LEU A 172 -33.93 -22.03 13.27
C LEU A 172 -35.13 -21.07 13.25
N GLY A 173 -35.98 -21.10 14.30
CA GLY A 173 -37.27 -20.43 14.34
C GLY A 173 -38.43 -21.32 13.92
N GLY A 174 -39.56 -20.70 13.55
CA GLY A 174 -40.81 -21.38 13.21
C GLY A 174 -41.70 -21.64 14.42
N THR A 175 -42.72 -22.49 14.24
CA THR A 175 -43.64 -22.92 15.30
C THR A 175 -43.78 -24.44 15.29
N PRO A 176 -44.34 -25.06 16.36
CA PRO A 176 -44.58 -26.50 16.39
C PRO A 176 -45.45 -27.03 15.24
N SER A 177 -46.25 -26.16 14.61
CA SER A 177 -47.16 -26.51 13.51
C SER A 177 -46.72 -25.98 12.14
N ALA A 178 -45.68 -25.15 12.07
CA ALA A 178 -45.17 -24.59 10.82
C ALA A 178 -43.63 -24.53 10.83
N PRO A 179 -42.96 -25.18 9.87
CA PRO A 179 -41.51 -25.07 9.70
C PRO A 179 -41.02 -23.62 9.55
N PRO A 180 -39.79 -23.30 9.99
CA PRO A 180 -39.15 -22.03 9.68
C PRO A 180 -39.00 -21.85 8.17
N GLU A 181 -39.03 -20.59 7.72
CA GLU A 181 -38.82 -20.23 6.31
C GLU A 181 -37.47 -20.73 5.78
N LYS A 182 -36.44 -20.78 6.63
CA LYS A 182 -35.09 -21.23 6.28
C LYS A 182 -34.67 -22.40 7.16
N ILE A 183 -34.06 -23.42 6.54
CA ILE A 183 -33.76 -24.72 7.17
C ILE A 183 -32.25 -24.98 7.32
N GLY A 184 -31.44 -23.93 7.20
CA GLY A 184 -29.98 -24.05 7.17
C GLY A 184 -29.44 -24.36 5.78
N ALA A 185 -28.16 -24.09 5.57
CA ALA A 185 -27.45 -24.36 4.31
C ALA A 185 -27.01 -25.84 4.18
N HIS A 186 -27.87 -26.78 4.58
CA HIS A 186 -27.57 -28.21 4.60
C HIS A 186 -27.18 -28.76 3.22
N ASP A 187 -27.91 -28.38 2.17
CA ASP A 187 -27.61 -28.76 0.78
C ASP A 187 -26.19 -28.33 0.36
N ARG A 188 -25.77 -27.11 0.73
CA ARG A 188 -24.42 -26.60 0.44
C ARG A 188 -23.35 -27.40 1.18
N HIS A 189 -23.53 -27.66 2.48
CA HIS A 189 -22.51 -28.37 3.26
C HIS A 189 -22.43 -29.86 2.91
N ARG A 190 -23.56 -30.56 2.85
CA ARG A 190 -23.58 -32.01 2.62
C ARG A 190 -23.49 -32.37 1.14
N ASN A 191 -24.41 -31.87 0.31
CA ASN A 191 -24.53 -32.34 -1.08
C ASN A 191 -23.51 -31.66 -2.01
N LYS A 192 -23.14 -30.40 -1.75
CA LYS A 192 -22.17 -29.66 -2.60
C LYS A 192 -20.72 -29.75 -2.10
N ASN A 193 -20.50 -29.67 -0.79
CA ASN A 193 -19.15 -29.67 -0.21
C ASN A 193 -18.69 -31.04 0.34
N GLY A 194 -19.61 -32.01 0.48
CA GLY A 194 -19.29 -33.37 0.93
C GLY A 194 -18.99 -33.49 2.42
N PHE A 195 -19.57 -32.63 3.27
CA PHE A 195 -19.41 -32.72 4.73
C PHE A 195 -20.26 -33.87 5.26
N GLU A 196 -19.69 -34.72 6.11
CA GLU A 196 -20.48 -35.69 6.87
C GLU A 196 -21.37 -35.00 7.92
N CYS A 197 -22.47 -35.65 8.30
CA CYS A 197 -23.37 -35.10 9.34
C CYS A 197 -22.62 -34.83 10.66
N SER A 198 -21.64 -35.69 10.97
CA SER A 198 -20.76 -35.59 12.14
C SER A 198 -19.81 -34.39 12.11
N VAL A 199 -19.78 -33.59 11.03
CA VAL A 199 -19.09 -32.30 11.05
C VAL A 199 -19.74 -31.33 12.04
N CYS A 200 -21.08 -31.37 12.13
CA CYS A 200 -21.88 -30.45 12.94
C CYS A 200 -22.67 -31.16 14.04
N HIS A 201 -23.09 -32.40 13.77
CA HIS A 201 -23.90 -33.24 14.66
C HIS A 201 -23.04 -34.36 15.26
N ASN A 202 -21.87 -33.99 15.82
CA ASN A 202 -20.92 -34.97 16.32
C ASN A 202 -21.30 -35.52 17.70
N GLY A 203 -22.04 -36.62 17.72
CA GLY A 203 -21.88 -37.69 18.69
C GLY A 203 -21.59 -38.96 17.91
N ASP A 204 -20.83 -39.92 18.46
CA ASP A 204 -20.75 -41.29 17.91
C ASP A 204 -22.13 -41.72 17.39
N ILE A 205 -22.29 -41.76 16.07
CA ILE A 205 -23.58 -41.90 15.41
C ILE A 205 -24.20 -43.27 15.73
N ASP A 206 -23.33 -44.20 16.13
CA ASP A 206 -23.67 -45.56 16.54
C ASP A 206 -24.17 -45.62 17.99
N ILE A 207 -23.99 -44.56 18.78
CA ILE A 207 -24.31 -44.50 20.22
C ILE A 207 -25.22 -43.31 20.60
N TYR A 208 -25.08 -42.12 19.99
CA TYR A 208 -25.62 -40.86 20.55
C TYR A 208 -26.74 -40.16 19.77
N HIS A 209 -27.20 -40.63 18.61
CA HIS A 209 -28.43 -40.09 17.96
C HIS A 209 -29.73 -40.49 18.70
N GLY A 210 -29.69 -40.55 20.04
CA GLY A 210 -30.79 -41.04 20.84
C GLY A 210 -30.47 -41.40 22.29
N TYR A 211 -29.24 -41.20 22.80
CA TYR A 211 -28.92 -41.65 24.17
C TYR A 211 -29.81 -41.01 25.25
N LEU A 212 -30.51 -39.91 24.96
CA LEU A 212 -31.34 -39.23 25.96
C LEU A 212 -32.81 -39.07 25.63
N GLY A 213 -33.27 -39.30 24.40
CA GLY A 213 -34.66 -39.02 24.00
C GLY A 213 -35.15 -37.63 24.47
N ASN A 214 -34.22 -36.67 24.61
CA ASN A 214 -34.42 -35.40 25.31
C ASN A 214 -35.15 -34.37 24.44
N GLY A 215 -35.25 -34.62 23.13
CA GLY A 215 -35.86 -33.72 22.16
C GLY A 215 -34.99 -32.53 21.77
N TYR A 216 -33.67 -32.62 21.96
CA TYR A 216 -32.70 -31.58 21.59
C TYR A 216 -31.93 -31.95 20.32
N VAL A 217 -31.60 -30.97 19.49
CA VAL A 217 -30.56 -31.10 18.45
C VAL A 217 -29.20 -31.03 19.13
N GLU A 218 -28.40 -32.06 19.00
CA GLU A 218 -27.02 -32.05 19.49
C GLU A 218 -26.09 -31.46 18.42
N LEU A 219 -25.27 -30.51 18.85
CA LEU A 219 -24.28 -29.84 18.01
C LEU A 219 -22.89 -30.05 18.60
N GLY A 220 -21.98 -30.56 17.77
CA GLY A 220 -20.58 -30.78 18.09
C GLY A 220 -19.77 -30.54 16.84
N PHE A 221 -18.96 -29.48 16.84
CA PHE A 221 -18.13 -29.12 15.70
C PHE A 221 -16.86 -29.96 15.67
N LYS A 222 -16.73 -30.80 14.63
CA LYS A 222 -15.53 -31.58 14.35
C LYS A 222 -15.24 -31.63 12.85
N VAL A 223 -14.24 -30.89 12.40
CA VAL A 223 -13.78 -30.90 11.02
C VAL A 223 -12.39 -31.53 10.96
N ASP A 224 -12.27 -32.70 10.36
CA ASP A 224 -11.02 -33.39 10.08
C ASP A 224 -11.17 -34.27 8.81
N GLN A 225 -10.13 -35.03 8.45
CA GLN A 225 -10.18 -35.93 7.29
C GLN A 225 -11.24 -37.05 7.41
N ALA A 226 -11.69 -37.39 8.62
CA ALA A 226 -12.72 -38.41 8.80
C ALA A 226 -14.13 -37.85 8.56
N THR A 227 -14.38 -36.60 8.94
CA THR A 227 -15.69 -35.95 8.78
C THR A 227 -15.81 -35.12 7.49
N TRP A 228 -14.67 -34.75 6.89
CA TRP A 228 -14.60 -34.11 5.58
C TRP A 228 -13.28 -34.50 4.89
N PRO A 229 -13.25 -35.53 4.03
CA PRO A 229 -12.02 -36.13 3.50
C PRO A 229 -11.02 -35.15 2.85
N PRO A 230 -11.45 -34.11 2.11
CA PRO A 230 -10.53 -33.11 1.56
C PRO A 230 -9.85 -32.21 2.60
N PHE A 231 -10.34 -32.16 3.84
CA PHE A 231 -9.83 -31.25 4.88
C PHE A 231 -8.45 -31.68 5.39
N THR A 232 -7.61 -30.73 5.78
CA THR A 232 -6.32 -31.02 6.44
C THR A 232 -6.25 -30.30 7.78
N GLY A 233 -5.77 -31.00 8.82
CA GLY A 233 -5.82 -30.53 10.20
C GLY A 233 -7.07 -31.02 10.93
N SER A 234 -7.29 -30.47 12.12
CA SER A 234 -8.41 -30.84 12.98
C SER A 234 -8.96 -29.60 13.69
N ILE A 235 -10.27 -29.39 13.58
CA ILE A 235 -11.02 -28.34 14.26
C ILE A 235 -12.08 -29.00 15.13
N THR A 236 -11.92 -28.93 16.45
CA THR A 236 -12.86 -29.53 17.43
C THR A 236 -13.58 -28.47 18.27
N ALA A 237 -13.58 -27.21 17.80
CA ALA A 237 -14.15 -26.08 18.51
C ALA A 237 -14.83 -25.10 17.55
N GLY A 238 -15.87 -24.44 18.03
CA GLY A 238 -16.64 -23.46 17.27
C GLY A 238 -17.84 -22.95 18.05
N THR A 239 -18.41 -21.82 17.64
CA THR A 239 -19.63 -21.27 18.25
C THR A 239 -20.80 -21.36 17.28
N PHE A 240 -21.96 -21.77 17.78
CA PHE A 240 -23.24 -21.61 17.10
C PHE A 240 -24.16 -20.75 17.96
N THR A 241 -24.73 -19.70 17.37
CA THR A 241 -25.76 -18.88 18.01
C THR A 241 -27.10 -19.25 17.41
N GLY A 242 -27.88 -20.06 18.14
CA GLY A 242 -29.22 -20.47 17.73
C GLY A 242 -30.30 -19.46 18.11
N TYR A 243 -31.44 -19.52 17.43
CA TYR A 243 -32.60 -18.77 17.85
C TYR A 243 -33.22 -19.40 19.10
N SER A 244 -33.44 -18.62 20.15
CA SER A 244 -34.22 -19.06 21.31
C SER A 244 -34.90 -17.88 21.98
N SER A 245 -36.20 -17.98 22.17
CA SER A 245 -37.01 -16.99 22.88
C SER A 245 -37.89 -17.66 23.93
N ASN A 246 -38.44 -16.89 24.86
CA ASN A 246 -39.35 -17.38 25.90
C ASN A 246 -40.57 -18.13 25.32
N SER A 247 -40.98 -17.81 24.09
CA SER A 247 -42.13 -18.41 23.40
C SER A 247 -41.80 -19.68 22.59
N THR A 248 -40.55 -19.86 22.16
CA THR A 248 -40.15 -20.98 21.29
C THR A 248 -39.33 -22.05 22.01
N ARG A 249 -38.62 -21.70 23.10
CA ARG A 249 -37.81 -22.63 23.93
C ARG A 249 -37.06 -23.65 23.06
N ALA A 250 -36.25 -23.14 22.13
CA ALA A 250 -35.52 -23.99 21.19
C ALA A 250 -34.69 -25.04 21.93
N LYS A 251 -34.69 -26.26 21.40
CA LYS A 251 -34.07 -27.43 22.05
C LYS A 251 -32.79 -27.81 21.31
N TYR A 252 -31.67 -27.34 21.82
CA TYR A 252 -30.34 -27.70 21.34
C TYR A 252 -29.32 -27.81 22.49
N ALA A 253 -28.36 -28.71 22.34
CA ALA A 253 -27.37 -29.02 23.37
C ALA A 253 -26.01 -29.32 22.74
N VAL A 254 -24.93 -29.16 23.52
CA VAL A 254 -23.59 -29.55 23.07
C VAL A 254 -23.52 -31.06 23.04
N ALA A 255 -23.07 -31.61 21.92
CA ALA A 255 -22.94 -33.05 21.75
C ALA A 255 -21.81 -33.62 22.64
N PRO A 256 -21.99 -34.80 23.27
CA PRO A 256 -20.96 -35.43 24.07
C PRO A 256 -19.65 -35.66 23.28
N GLY A 257 -18.50 -35.42 23.90
CA GLY A 257 -17.18 -35.64 23.28
C GLY A 257 -16.60 -34.47 22.47
N ASN A 258 -17.29 -33.31 22.40
CA ASN A 258 -16.81 -32.11 21.71
C ASN A 258 -16.87 -30.85 22.58
N PRO A 259 -16.11 -30.79 23.69
CA PRO A 259 -16.21 -29.71 24.69
C PRO A 259 -15.84 -28.32 24.14
N GLY A 260 -15.16 -28.24 22.99
CA GLY A 260 -14.84 -26.95 22.34
C GLY A 260 -16.02 -26.29 21.61
N THR A 261 -17.18 -26.95 21.54
CA THR A 261 -18.38 -26.37 20.93
C THR A 261 -19.12 -25.48 21.92
N ILE A 262 -19.33 -24.22 21.55
CA ILE A 262 -20.05 -23.23 22.33
C ILE A 262 -21.40 -22.97 21.68
N LEU A 263 -22.48 -23.11 22.45
CA LEU A 263 -23.82 -22.80 21.99
C LEU A 263 -24.32 -21.53 22.68
N ARG A 264 -24.77 -20.56 21.88
CA ARG A 264 -25.38 -19.31 22.33
C ARG A 264 -26.85 -19.26 21.91
N SER A 265 -27.62 -18.43 22.59
CA SER A 265 -29.03 -18.17 22.29
C SER A 265 -29.23 -16.69 21.97
N ASP A 266 -30.00 -16.40 20.92
CA ASP A 266 -30.45 -15.05 20.61
C ASP A 266 -31.96 -15.06 20.32
N GLY A 267 -32.68 -14.11 20.91
CA GLY A 267 -34.13 -13.95 20.73
C GLY A 267 -34.51 -13.20 19.46
N ASN A 268 -33.54 -12.68 18.69
CA ASN A 268 -33.76 -11.98 17.44
C ASN A 268 -33.32 -12.84 16.24
N LEU A 269 -34.27 -13.24 15.39
CA LEU A 269 -34.00 -14.06 14.19
C LEU A 269 -33.03 -13.40 13.18
N ALA A 270 -32.91 -12.07 13.19
CA ALA A 270 -32.01 -11.35 12.28
C ALA A 270 -30.53 -11.52 12.64
N THR A 271 -30.23 -11.78 13.91
CA THR A 271 -28.86 -11.93 14.45
C THR A 271 -28.58 -13.35 14.96
N ALA A 272 -29.62 -14.15 15.18
CA ALA A 272 -29.55 -15.57 15.45
C ALA A 272 -29.18 -16.40 14.20
N ASN A 273 -29.02 -17.69 14.40
CA ASN A 273 -28.63 -18.67 13.39
C ASN A 273 -27.30 -18.32 12.72
N THR A 274 -26.31 -17.94 13.52
CA THR A 274 -24.96 -17.64 13.06
C THR A 274 -23.96 -18.68 13.56
N CYS A 275 -22.87 -18.87 12.83
CA CYS A 275 -21.82 -19.80 13.21
C CYS A 275 -20.44 -19.17 13.08
N ALA A 276 -19.56 -19.50 14.03
CA ALA A 276 -18.16 -19.17 14.05
C ALA A 276 -17.33 -20.45 14.25
N ILE A 277 -16.97 -21.09 13.14
CA ILE A 277 -16.09 -22.27 13.09
C ILE A 277 -15.09 -22.09 11.97
N TYR A 278 -13.78 -22.24 12.25
CA TYR A 278 -12.65 -22.06 11.31
C TYR A 278 -12.81 -20.91 10.31
N CYS A 279 -13.53 -21.13 9.21
CA CYS A 279 -13.80 -20.20 8.12
C CYS A 279 -15.00 -19.25 8.33
N HIS A 280 -15.94 -19.57 9.22
CA HIS A 280 -17.20 -18.82 9.38
C HIS A 280 -17.17 -17.77 10.50
N GLY A 281 -16.06 -17.65 11.25
CA GLY A 281 -15.93 -16.62 12.29
C GLY A 281 -14.49 -16.27 12.63
N ASP A 282 -14.33 -15.50 13.71
CA ASP A 282 -13.07 -14.83 14.09
C ASP A 282 -12.05 -15.77 14.79
N ASN A 283 -12.15 -17.08 14.56
CA ASN A 283 -11.20 -18.07 15.08
C ASN A 283 -9.89 -18.12 14.27
N TRP A 284 -9.78 -17.33 13.21
CA TRP A 284 -8.48 -16.84 12.76
C TRP A 284 -8.04 -15.81 13.78
N ASN A 285 -6.98 -16.08 14.54
CA ASN A 285 -6.40 -15.12 15.50
C ASN A 285 -6.53 -13.70 14.92
N ILE A 286 -7.36 -12.87 15.53
CA ILE A 286 -7.81 -11.60 14.96
C ILE A 286 -6.60 -10.69 14.69
N PRO A 287 -6.60 -9.92 13.58
CA PRO A 287 -7.69 -9.78 12.59
C PRO A 287 -7.50 -10.71 11.38
N SER A 288 -8.57 -11.24 10.78
CA SER A 288 -8.54 -11.96 9.49
C SER A 288 -8.72 -11.05 8.26
N GLY A 289 -8.85 -9.74 8.49
CA GLY A 289 -9.15 -8.75 7.45
C GLY A 289 -10.62 -8.76 7.03
N ARG A 290 -11.48 -9.59 7.64
CA ARG A 290 -12.91 -9.58 7.35
C ARG A 290 -13.58 -8.39 8.03
N THR A 291 -14.49 -7.72 7.32
CA THR A 291 -15.38 -6.70 7.87
C THR A 291 -16.83 -7.16 7.69
N GLY A 292 -17.54 -7.47 8.78
CA GLY A 292 -18.95 -7.87 8.71
C GLY A 292 -19.38 -8.74 9.90
N PRO A 293 -20.69 -8.98 10.05
CA PRO A 293 -21.24 -9.82 11.11
C PRO A 293 -20.86 -11.30 10.92
N SER A 294 -21.06 -12.12 11.96
CA SER A 294 -20.92 -13.58 11.92
C SER A 294 -21.66 -14.20 10.71
N VAL A 295 -21.10 -15.25 10.11
CA VAL A 295 -21.75 -15.91 8.95
C VAL A 295 -23.10 -16.50 9.38
N SER A 296 -24.15 -16.17 8.63
CA SER A 296 -25.47 -16.78 8.82
C SER A 296 -25.49 -18.22 8.31
N TRP A 297 -25.97 -19.14 9.13
CA TRP A 297 -26.14 -20.56 8.82
C TRP A 297 -27.31 -20.84 7.88
N THR A 298 -28.29 -19.93 7.82
CA THR A 298 -29.55 -20.11 7.08
C THR A 298 -29.55 -19.48 5.70
N GLN A 299 -28.51 -18.72 5.36
CA GLN A 299 -28.32 -18.14 4.04
C GLN A 299 -27.43 -19.09 3.22
N GLY A 300 -28.05 -19.88 2.33
CA GLY A 300 -27.35 -20.69 1.32
C GLY A 300 -26.41 -19.84 0.44
N PRO A 301 -25.60 -20.48 -0.43
CA PRO A 301 -24.25 -20.03 -0.79
C PRO A 301 -24.25 -18.55 -1.16
N LEU A 302 -23.67 -17.77 -0.27
CA LEU A 302 -23.58 -16.34 -0.38
C LEU A 302 -22.95 -15.96 -1.73
N GLY A 303 -23.65 -15.08 -2.44
CA GLY A 303 -23.07 -14.35 -3.57
C GLY A 303 -21.85 -13.54 -3.15
N SER A 304 -20.97 -13.33 -4.13
CA SER A 304 -19.70 -12.57 -4.15
C SER A 304 -18.78 -12.64 -2.92
N CYS A 305 -17.47 -12.52 -3.18
CA CYS A 305 -16.37 -12.58 -2.20
C CYS A 305 -16.41 -11.50 -1.09
N GLU A 306 -17.50 -10.76 -0.91
CA GLU A 306 -17.56 -9.54 -0.10
C GLU A 306 -18.31 -9.74 1.22
N ASN A 307 -19.35 -10.58 1.29
CA ASN A 307 -20.17 -10.78 2.50
C ASN A 307 -20.00 -12.15 3.17
N SER A 308 -19.15 -13.01 2.61
CA SER A 308 -19.09 -14.46 2.91
C SER A 308 -17.71 -15.04 3.10
N SER A 309 -16.68 -14.22 2.99
CA SER A 309 -15.30 -14.67 2.91
C SER A 309 -14.73 -14.98 4.30
N CYS A 310 -13.97 -16.08 4.41
CA CYS A 310 -13.26 -16.45 5.64
C CYS A 310 -12.24 -15.38 6.08
N HIS A 311 -11.76 -14.59 5.13
CA HIS A 311 -10.78 -13.52 5.31
C HIS A 311 -11.14 -12.32 4.42
N GLY A 312 -10.49 -11.18 4.68
CA GLY A 312 -10.62 -9.99 3.83
C GLY A 312 -10.16 -10.21 2.40
N SER A 313 -10.72 -9.49 1.43
CA SER A 313 -10.40 -9.61 -0.01
C SER A 313 -10.19 -8.24 -0.68
N SER A 314 -10.32 -7.14 0.06
CA SER A 314 -10.24 -5.79 -0.49
C SER A 314 -8.88 -5.13 -0.24
N VAL A 315 -8.63 -4.02 -0.94
CA VAL A 315 -7.43 -3.18 -0.71
C VAL A 315 -7.42 -2.63 0.72
N GLN A 316 -8.59 -2.23 1.23
CA GLN A 316 -8.75 -1.67 2.57
C GLN A 316 -8.63 -2.73 3.65
N ASN A 317 -9.14 -3.93 3.37
CA ASN A 317 -9.16 -5.06 4.29
C ASN A 317 -8.60 -6.32 3.60
N PRO A 318 -7.27 -6.40 3.40
CA PRO A 318 -6.64 -7.55 2.78
C PRO A 318 -6.59 -8.75 3.75
N PRO A 319 -6.36 -9.99 3.27
CA PRO A 319 -6.23 -11.15 4.14
C PRO A 319 -5.11 -10.96 5.17
N THR A 320 -5.37 -11.27 6.44
CA THR A 320 -4.36 -11.15 7.51
C THR A 320 -4.27 -12.40 8.39
N PRO A 321 -3.93 -13.59 7.83
CA PRO A 321 -3.68 -14.76 8.65
C PRO A 321 -2.53 -14.49 9.63
N VAL A 322 -2.74 -14.84 10.89
CA VAL A 322 -1.69 -14.86 11.90
C VAL A 322 -1.01 -16.22 11.84
N PHE A 323 0.29 -16.21 11.56
CA PHE A 323 1.16 -17.40 11.57
C PHE A 323 2.28 -17.15 12.58
N GLY A 324 2.40 -18.01 13.61
CA GLY A 324 3.47 -17.89 14.63
C GLY A 324 3.55 -16.53 15.34
N GLY A 325 2.43 -15.81 15.50
CA GLY A 325 2.39 -14.49 16.13
C GLY A 325 2.65 -13.29 15.20
N VAL A 326 2.98 -13.50 13.92
CA VAL A 326 3.13 -12.43 12.92
C VAL A 326 1.81 -12.23 12.18
N SER A 327 1.16 -11.08 12.40
CA SER A 327 -0.28 -10.96 12.21
C SER A 327 -0.80 -10.73 10.79
N THR A 328 0.06 -10.60 9.77
CA THR A 328 -0.46 -10.18 8.44
C THR A 328 0.25 -10.77 7.22
N GLY A 329 1.39 -11.44 7.39
CA GLY A 329 2.24 -11.75 6.23
C GLY A 329 2.58 -10.47 5.47
N ALA A 330 2.68 -10.55 4.14
CA ALA A 330 2.90 -9.37 3.29
C ALA A 330 1.67 -8.94 2.46
N HIS A 331 0.46 -9.43 2.78
CA HIS A 331 -0.75 -9.12 2.02
C HIS A 331 -1.09 -7.63 2.00
N LYS A 332 -0.83 -6.88 3.09
CA LYS A 332 -1.03 -5.42 3.12
C LYS A 332 -0.25 -4.69 2.03
N THR A 333 0.94 -5.18 1.69
CA THR A 333 1.74 -4.64 0.60
C THR A 333 1.18 -5.10 -0.75
N HIS A 334 1.02 -6.40 -0.94
CA HIS A 334 0.70 -6.98 -2.24
C HIS A 334 -0.76 -6.78 -2.70
N VAL A 335 -1.70 -6.67 -1.76
CA VAL A 335 -3.12 -6.41 -2.03
C VAL A 335 -3.45 -4.95 -1.72
N GLY A 336 -3.04 -4.46 -0.55
CA GLY A 336 -3.41 -3.13 -0.06
C GLY A 336 -2.70 -1.95 -0.74
N LYS A 337 -1.50 -2.13 -1.29
CA LYS A 337 -0.76 -1.05 -1.98
C LYS A 337 -0.71 -1.23 -3.49
N LEU A 338 -0.51 -2.46 -3.96
CA LEU A 338 -0.47 -2.74 -5.38
C LEU A 338 -1.87 -2.82 -5.99
N GLY A 339 -2.93 -3.06 -5.19
CA GLY A 339 -4.35 -3.09 -5.58
C GLY A 339 -4.93 -4.51 -5.68
N ASN A 340 -6.26 -4.65 -5.77
CA ASN A 340 -6.99 -5.93 -5.60
C ASN A 340 -7.75 -6.43 -6.85
N ALA A 341 -7.27 -6.21 -8.07
CA ALA A 341 -7.89 -6.85 -9.25
C ALA A 341 -7.90 -8.37 -9.01
N GLY A 342 -9.08 -9.03 -9.03
CA GLY A 342 -9.25 -10.42 -8.60
C GLY A 342 -8.30 -11.44 -9.24
N GLU A 343 -7.77 -11.12 -10.44
CA GLU A 343 -6.70 -11.85 -11.14
C GLU A 343 -5.41 -11.97 -10.31
N ARG A 344 -5.13 -11.00 -9.44
CA ARG A 344 -3.89 -10.93 -8.64
C ARG A 344 -3.82 -11.94 -7.51
N CYS A 345 -4.95 -12.37 -6.97
CA CYS A 345 -4.98 -13.51 -6.04
C CYS A 345 -4.50 -14.78 -6.75
N GLY A 346 -4.85 -14.93 -8.03
CA GLY A 346 -4.44 -16.03 -8.90
C GLY A 346 -2.94 -16.08 -9.21
N TYR A 347 -2.20 -14.97 -9.02
CA TYR A 347 -0.74 -14.98 -9.17
C TYR A 347 0.00 -15.69 -8.03
N CYS A 348 -0.65 -15.84 -6.88
CA CYS A 348 -0.05 -16.49 -5.71
C CYS A 348 -0.83 -17.72 -5.25
N HIS A 349 -2.12 -17.83 -5.55
CA HIS A 349 -2.99 -18.89 -5.06
C HIS A 349 -3.70 -19.61 -6.20
N ASP A 350 -3.66 -20.94 -6.17
CA ASP A 350 -4.41 -21.78 -7.11
C ASP A 350 -5.94 -21.57 -6.98
N ASN A 351 -6.64 -21.69 -8.11
CA ASN A 351 -8.09 -21.90 -8.18
C ASN A 351 -9.00 -20.79 -7.61
N TYR A 352 -8.58 -19.52 -7.62
CA TYR A 352 -9.49 -18.41 -7.25
C TYR A 352 -10.80 -18.38 -8.08
N TYR A 353 -10.79 -18.90 -9.30
CA TYR A 353 -11.96 -18.89 -10.22
C TYR A 353 -12.94 -20.05 -10.05
N SER A 354 -12.67 -20.99 -9.13
CA SER A 354 -13.69 -21.96 -8.71
C SER A 354 -14.51 -21.37 -7.58
N SER A 355 -15.72 -20.87 -7.88
CA SER A 355 -16.70 -20.37 -6.90
C SER A 355 -17.14 -21.40 -5.84
N SER A 356 -16.56 -22.60 -5.86
CA SER A 356 -16.90 -23.72 -4.99
C SER A 356 -15.75 -24.18 -4.09
N ILE A 357 -14.48 -23.79 -4.31
CA ILE A 357 -13.33 -24.41 -3.61
C ILE A 357 -12.17 -23.41 -3.35
N HIS A 358 -12.44 -22.26 -2.73
CA HIS A 358 -11.38 -21.37 -2.24
C HIS A 358 -10.90 -21.79 -0.85
N MET A 359 -9.81 -22.57 -0.75
CA MET A 359 -8.98 -22.82 0.46
C MET A 359 -9.70 -23.17 1.79
N VAL A 360 -10.97 -23.56 1.70
CA VAL A 360 -11.82 -23.95 2.85
C VAL A 360 -11.39 -25.28 3.46
N ASN A 361 -10.58 -26.06 2.73
CA ASN A 361 -10.15 -27.42 3.05
C ASN A 361 -8.96 -27.49 4.03
N GLY A 362 -8.70 -26.43 4.80
CA GLY A 362 -7.72 -26.46 5.89
C GLY A 362 -6.25 -26.43 5.45
N HIS A 363 -5.95 -26.06 4.21
CA HIS A 363 -4.58 -25.78 3.78
C HIS A 363 -4.51 -24.64 2.78
N VAL A 364 -3.32 -24.02 2.71
CA VAL A 364 -3.05 -22.93 1.78
C VAL A 364 -2.26 -23.47 0.59
N LYS A 365 -2.82 -23.34 -0.61
CA LYS A 365 -2.13 -23.58 -1.87
C LYS A 365 -1.49 -22.30 -2.37
N ILE A 366 -0.22 -22.39 -2.70
CA ILE A 366 0.59 -21.31 -3.26
C ILE A 366 1.06 -21.76 -4.62
N ASN A 367 0.84 -20.95 -5.64
CA ASN A 367 1.29 -21.19 -7.00
C ASN A 367 1.91 -19.90 -7.54
N LEU A 368 3.22 -19.94 -7.77
CA LEU A 368 3.99 -18.83 -8.36
C LEU A 368 4.31 -19.07 -9.84
N ALA A 369 3.80 -20.14 -10.45
CA ALA A 369 4.00 -20.45 -11.87
C ALA A 369 3.50 -19.33 -12.78
N ALA A 370 2.47 -18.60 -12.35
CA ALA A 370 1.93 -17.45 -13.08
C ALA A 370 2.91 -16.27 -13.13
N PHE A 371 3.87 -16.16 -12.19
CA PHE A 371 4.95 -15.18 -12.27
C PHE A 371 6.11 -15.67 -13.14
N SER A 372 6.57 -16.90 -12.91
CA SER A 372 7.70 -17.49 -13.62
C SER A 372 7.80 -19.00 -13.32
N PRO A 373 8.25 -19.82 -14.27
CA PRO A 373 8.49 -21.25 -14.02
C PRO A 373 9.60 -21.52 -12.99
N ILE A 374 10.48 -20.55 -12.73
CA ILE A 374 11.57 -20.67 -11.76
C ILE A 374 11.27 -19.98 -10.41
N ALA A 375 10.17 -19.23 -10.30
CA ALA A 375 9.78 -18.60 -9.04
C ALA A 375 9.55 -19.65 -7.95
N GLY A 376 9.95 -19.37 -6.71
CA GLY A 376 9.86 -20.33 -5.61
C GLY A 376 9.27 -19.73 -4.34
N TYR A 377 8.42 -20.49 -3.65
CA TYR A 377 8.06 -20.27 -2.26
C TYR A 377 8.48 -21.50 -1.46
N LYS A 378 9.35 -21.30 -0.45
CA LYS A 378 10.04 -22.38 0.27
C LYS A 378 10.74 -23.39 -0.66
N GLY A 379 11.25 -22.92 -1.81
CA GLY A 379 11.93 -23.75 -2.81
C GLY A 379 11.01 -24.48 -3.78
N PHE A 380 9.70 -24.28 -3.72
CA PHE A 380 8.73 -24.91 -4.62
C PHE A 380 7.99 -23.85 -5.46
N ASN A 381 7.84 -24.10 -6.76
CA ASN A 381 7.05 -23.23 -7.63
C ASN A 381 5.53 -23.32 -7.34
N GLN A 382 5.09 -24.50 -6.90
CA GLN A 382 3.75 -24.76 -6.40
C GLN A 382 3.84 -25.56 -5.12
N MET A 383 3.10 -25.18 -4.08
CA MET A 383 3.07 -25.92 -2.83
C MET A 383 1.72 -25.85 -2.13
N SER A 384 1.38 -26.91 -1.41
CA SER A 384 0.32 -26.92 -0.41
C SER A 384 0.95 -26.97 0.97
N THR A 385 0.47 -26.13 1.90
CA THR A 385 1.04 -26.10 3.26
C THR A 385 0.82 -27.38 4.05
N GLY A 386 -0.24 -28.15 3.76
CA GLY A 386 -0.58 -29.36 4.53
C GLY A 386 -0.98 -29.09 5.99
N TYR A 387 -1.24 -27.84 6.35
CA TYR A 387 -1.69 -27.40 7.68
C TYR A 387 -2.64 -26.21 7.56
N LEU A 388 -3.45 -26.00 8.61
CA LEU A 388 -4.42 -24.91 8.72
C LEU A 388 -3.78 -23.54 8.47
N ALA A 389 -4.52 -22.63 7.85
CA ALA A 389 -4.04 -21.27 7.53
C ALA A 389 -3.64 -20.42 8.76
N THR A 390 -3.76 -20.95 9.98
CA THR A 390 -3.45 -20.27 11.25
C THR A 390 -2.28 -20.90 12.02
N THR A 391 -1.74 -22.05 11.59
CA THR A 391 -0.84 -22.87 12.44
C THR A 391 0.57 -23.11 11.87
N GLY A 392 0.91 -22.52 10.73
CA GLY A 392 2.24 -22.63 10.12
C GLY A 392 3.20 -21.45 10.31
N SER A 393 4.27 -21.46 9.51
CA SER A 393 5.23 -20.37 9.38
C SER A 393 5.33 -19.91 7.94
N TYR A 394 5.55 -18.60 7.75
CA TYR A 394 5.85 -18.06 6.43
C TYR A 394 7.21 -18.53 5.90
N GLY A 395 7.36 -18.48 4.58
CA GLY A 395 8.54 -18.96 3.86
C GLY A 395 9.20 -17.88 3.01
N ASN A 396 10.33 -18.25 2.42
CA ASN A 396 11.09 -17.38 1.52
C ASN A 396 10.54 -17.47 0.09
N CYS A 397 10.39 -16.31 -0.52
CA CYS A 397 10.14 -16.13 -1.94
C CYS A 397 11.47 -15.93 -2.68
N THR A 398 11.68 -16.62 -3.80
CA THR A 398 12.86 -16.49 -4.66
C THR A 398 12.45 -16.30 -6.11
N ASP A 399 13.36 -15.74 -6.92
CA ASP A 399 13.26 -15.70 -8.38
C ASP A 399 11.99 -15.01 -8.93
N LEU A 400 11.51 -14.02 -8.17
CA LEU A 400 10.38 -13.17 -8.53
C LEU A 400 10.87 -11.85 -9.14
N TYR A 401 10.25 -11.43 -10.24
CA TYR A 401 10.58 -10.17 -10.93
C TYR A 401 10.54 -8.95 -9.99
N CYS A 402 9.48 -8.78 -9.19
CA CYS A 402 9.37 -7.66 -8.24
C CYS A 402 10.39 -7.71 -7.09
N HIS A 403 11.04 -8.84 -6.87
CA HIS A 403 12.14 -9.01 -5.90
C HIS A 403 13.50 -9.08 -6.63
N SER A 404 13.60 -8.53 -7.83
CA SER A 404 14.86 -8.44 -8.57
C SER A 404 15.36 -7.00 -8.64
N ALA A 405 16.56 -6.82 -9.19
CA ALA A 405 17.06 -5.51 -9.60
C ALA A 405 16.27 -4.89 -10.79
N VAL A 406 15.24 -5.58 -11.29
CA VAL A 406 14.36 -5.24 -12.43
C VAL A 406 15.08 -5.28 -13.78
N GLN A 407 16.24 -4.63 -13.89
CA GLN A 407 17.03 -4.52 -15.09
C GLN A 407 18.50 -4.85 -14.80
N SER A 408 19.18 -5.51 -15.75
CA SER A 408 20.63 -5.78 -15.62
C SER A 408 21.47 -4.52 -15.79
N ASP A 409 22.75 -4.58 -15.38
CA ASP A 409 23.71 -3.48 -15.51
C ASP A 409 23.91 -2.99 -16.96
N SER A 410 23.73 -3.90 -17.93
CA SER A 410 23.79 -3.57 -19.36
C SER A 410 22.50 -2.95 -19.91
N GLY A 411 21.42 -3.05 -19.14
CA GLY A 411 20.07 -2.68 -19.54
C GLY A 411 19.38 -3.63 -20.52
N ARG A 412 20.06 -4.67 -21.02
CA ARG A 412 19.56 -5.52 -22.12
C ARG A 412 18.81 -6.78 -21.70
N SER A 413 18.54 -6.94 -20.40
CA SER A 413 17.77 -8.07 -19.89
C SER A 413 16.93 -7.68 -18.69
N THR A 414 15.75 -8.29 -18.59
CA THR A 414 14.89 -8.26 -17.41
C THR A 414 15.46 -9.19 -16.33
N GLY A 415 15.24 -8.84 -15.06
CA GLY A 415 15.53 -9.76 -13.94
C GLY A 415 17.00 -10.15 -13.79
N GLY A 416 17.88 -9.17 -13.59
CA GLY A 416 19.31 -9.40 -13.36
C GLY A 416 19.59 -10.24 -12.10
N THR A 417 19.57 -9.58 -10.94
CA THR A 417 19.84 -10.23 -9.65
C THR A 417 18.55 -10.33 -8.85
N TYR A 418 18.20 -11.53 -8.40
CA TYR A 418 17.05 -11.77 -7.53
C TYR A 418 17.44 -11.73 -6.06
N LYS A 419 16.52 -11.26 -5.23
CA LYS A 419 16.62 -11.29 -3.77
C LYS A 419 15.68 -12.35 -3.23
N THR A 420 16.21 -13.13 -2.30
CA THR A 420 15.38 -14.01 -1.47
C THR A 420 14.72 -13.16 -0.39
N VAL A 421 13.39 -13.16 -0.34
CA VAL A 421 12.62 -12.32 0.58
C VAL A 421 11.64 -13.19 1.36
N ALA A 422 11.67 -13.11 2.69
CA ALA A 422 10.69 -13.80 3.52
C ALA A 422 9.30 -13.17 3.36
N TRP A 423 8.26 -13.99 3.12
CA TRP A 423 6.89 -13.50 3.12
C TRP A 423 6.50 -13.06 4.54
N GLY A 424 5.99 -11.83 4.66
CA GLY A 424 5.78 -11.21 5.97
C GLY A 424 7.07 -10.77 6.67
N GLY A 425 8.20 -10.75 5.96
CA GLY A 425 9.39 -10.00 6.35
C GLY A 425 9.12 -8.49 6.37
N GLY A 426 10.06 -7.74 6.93
CA GLY A 426 9.99 -6.27 6.97
C GLY A 426 9.99 -5.62 5.59
N TYR A 427 9.73 -4.31 5.56
CA TYR A 427 9.79 -3.53 4.32
C TYR A 427 11.20 -3.50 3.74
N LEU A 428 11.31 -3.67 2.42
CA LEU A 428 12.55 -3.47 1.68
C LEU A 428 12.73 -1.99 1.34
N LEU A 429 13.94 -1.48 1.48
CA LEU A 429 14.34 -0.16 1.00
C LEU A 429 14.76 -0.26 -0.48
N CYS A 430 14.77 0.86 -1.22
CA CYS A 430 15.15 0.86 -2.63
C CYS A 430 16.51 0.18 -2.88
N GLY A 431 17.47 0.42 -1.97
CA GLY A 431 18.82 -0.13 -2.07
C GLY A 431 18.91 -1.64 -1.89
N GLU A 432 17.92 -2.24 -1.24
CA GLU A 432 17.84 -3.69 -1.09
C GLU A 432 17.55 -4.40 -2.42
N CYS A 433 16.95 -3.71 -3.40
CA CYS A 433 16.65 -4.30 -4.71
C CYS A 433 17.51 -3.69 -5.84
N HIS A 434 17.56 -2.36 -5.97
CA HIS A 434 18.17 -1.66 -7.11
C HIS A 434 19.61 -1.20 -6.86
N GLY A 435 20.13 -1.39 -5.64
CA GLY A 435 21.33 -0.71 -5.17
C GLY A 435 20.99 0.65 -4.55
N GLY A 436 21.69 0.98 -3.48
CA GLY A 436 21.41 2.12 -2.62
C GLY A 436 22.14 3.40 -3.02
N ARG A 437 21.97 4.43 -2.21
CA ARG A 437 22.66 5.72 -2.36
C ARG A 437 24.13 5.60 -1.97
N ARG A 438 24.88 6.68 -2.17
CA ARG A 438 26.28 6.84 -1.75
C ARG A 438 26.60 6.35 -0.32
N THR A 439 25.68 6.56 0.62
CA THR A 439 25.85 6.23 2.04
C THR A 439 25.56 4.76 2.36
N ASP A 440 24.97 4.04 1.41
CA ASP A 440 24.52 2.67 1.63
C ASP A 440 25.67 1.69 1.34
N SER A 441 25.60 0.52 1.96
CA SER A 441 26.63 -0.53 1.87
C SER A 441 26.77 -1.08 0.46
N VAL A 442 25.65 -1.20 -0.26
CA VAL A 442 25.59 -1.57 -1.68
C VAL A 442 25.07 -0.37 -2.44
N LYS A 443 25.90 0.22 -3.31
CA LYS A 443 25.55 1.40 -4.10
C LYS A 443 25.00 1.00 -5.45
N ILE A 444 24.05 1.77 -5.99
CA ILE A 444 23.58 1.57 -7.36
C ILE A 444 24.71 1.87 -8.36
N SER A 445 24.89 0.97 -9.32
CA SER A 445 25.95 1.04 -10.34
C SER A 445 25.43 0.85 -11.78
N THR A 446 24.13 0.62 -11.96
CA THR A 446 23.52 0.41 -13.28
C THR A 446 23.63 1.67 -14.13
N GLY A 447 24.14 1.55 -15.36
CA GLY A 447 24.41 2.69 -16.25
C GLY A 447 25.20 3.83 -15.57
N SER A 448 24.72 5.07 -15.65
CA SER A 448 25.39 6.25 -15.07
C SER A 448 24.95 6.62 -13.65
N HIS A 449 24.30 5.71 -12.90
CA HIS A 449 23.90 6.02 -11.52
C HIS A 449 25.09 6.35 -10.62
N THR A 450 26.27 5.75 -10.83
CA THR A 450 27.47 6.06 -10.05
C THR A 450 27.78 7.56 -10.08
N THR A 451 27.77 8.16 -11.26
CA THR A 451 28.04 9.60 -11.41
C THR A 451 26.93 10.43 -10.75
N HIS A 452 25.67 10.14 -11.05
CA HIS A 452 24.57 11.00 -10.57
C HIS A 452 24.30 10.86 -9.07
N ILE A 453 24.30 9.64 -8.55
CA ILE A 453 23.94 9.34 -7.16
C ILE A 453 25.15 9.37 -6.24
N ASN A 454 26.30 8.80 -6.66
CA ASN A 454 27.46 8.69 -5.77
C ASN A 454 28.34 9.93 -5.81
N ASP A 455 28.55 10.52 -7.00
CA ASP A 455 29.42 11.68 -7.16
C ASP A 455 28.67 13.00 -6.94
N TYR A 456 27.58 13.21 -7.67
CA TYR A 456 26.78 14.46 -7.64
C TYR A 456 25.68 14.47 -6.57
N ARG A 457 25.42 13.33 -5.91
CA ARG A 457 24.53 13.21 -4.74
C ARG A 457 23.06 13.52 -5.03
N TYR A 458 22.58 13.24 -6.25
CA TYR A 458 21.16 13.30 -6.55
C TYR A 458 20.37 12.23 -5.80
N GLY A 459 19.13 12.56 -5.44
CA GLY A 459 18.16 11.61 -4.91
C GLY A 459 17.41 10.92 -6.03
N CYS A 460 16.93 9.69 -5.79
CA CYS A 460 16.09 8.98 -6.75
C CYS A 460 14.89 9.81 -7.28
N PRO A 461 14.16 10.60 -6.44
CA PRO A 461 13.05 11.43 -6.92
C PRO A 461 13.45 12.56 -7.86
N ASP A 462 14.73 12.92 -7.95
CA ASP A 462 15.19 13.95 -8.90
C ASP A 462 15.06 13.47 -10.36
N CYS A 463 15.07 12.14 -10.59
CA CYS A 463 14.95 11.51 -11.91
C CYS A 463 13.74 10.56 -12.03
N HIS A 464 13.20 10.05 -10.93
CA HIS A 464 12.07 9.10 -10.88
C HIS A 464 10.86 9.72 -10.16
N LEU A 465 10.52 10.96 -10.53
CA LEU A 465 9.42 11.69 -9.90
C LEU A 465 8.08 10.95 -10.15
N ASN A 466 7.33 10.70 -9.08
CA ASN A 466 6.02 10.03 -9.10
C ASN A 466 6.00 8.60 -9.69
N SER A 467 7.15 7.92 -9.73
CA SER A 467 7.26 6.52 -10.19
C SER A 467 7.99 5.57 -9.23
N GLY A 468 8.54 6.09 -8.13
CA GLY A 468 9.13 5.29 -7.06
C GLY A 468 8.13 4.93 -5.96
N LYS A 469 8.59 4.98 -4.70
CA LYS A 469 7.78 4.66 -3.50
C LYS A 469 6.45 5.43 -3.41
N ASP A 470 6.39 6.60 -4.04
CA ASP A 470 5.27 7.53 -3.95
C ASP A 470 4.11 7.13 -4.88
N ASN A 471 4.35 6.19 -5.82
CA ASN A 471 3.32 5.62 -6.68
C ASN A 471 3.51 4.10 -6.86
N PRO A 472 3.01 3.28 -5.92
CA PRO A 472 3.18 1.83 -5.94
C PRO A 472 2.64 1.14 -7.20
N LEU A 473 1.63 1.72 -7.86
CA LEU A 473 1.05 1.17 -9.08
C LEU A 473 2.02 1.28 -10.25
N LYS A 474 2.70 2.42 -10.41
CA LYS A 474 3.75 2.59 -11.42
C LYS A 474 5.01 1.80 -11.07
N HIS A 475 5.42 1.80 -9.80
CA HIS A 475 6.61 1.07 -9.39
C HIS A 475 6.52 -0.46 -9.67
N GLY A 476 5.30 -1.00 -9.72
CA GLY A 476 5.04 -2.43 -9.95
C GLY A 476 4.48 -2.78 -11.34
N ASP A 477 4.50 -1.88 -12.33
CA ASP A 477 3.89 -2.10 -13.65
C ASP A 477 4.85 -2.70 -14.70
N SER A 478 6.07 -3.07 -14.27
CA SER A 478 7.16 -3.59 -15.10
C SER A 478 7.86 -2.57 -16.02
N ASN A 479 7.60 -1.29 -15.84
CA ASN A 479 8.35 -0.24 -16.50
C ASN A 479 9.28 0.52 -15.55
N ILE A 480 10.30 1.14 -16.13
CA ILE A 480 11.18 2.10 -15.49
C ILE A 480 10.82 3.47 -16.03
N ASP A 481 10.09 4.23 -15.22
CA ASP A 481 9.71 5.60 -15.54
C ASP A 481 10.78 6.59 -15.09
N VAL A 482 11.26 7.41 -16.02
CA VAL A 482 12.19 8.51 -15.76
C VAL A 482 11.48 9.83 -16.03
N ALA A 483 11.15 10.52 -14.94
CA ALA A 483 10.56 11.85 -14.96
C ALA A 483 11.41 12.77 -14.08
N PHE A 484 12.09 13.73 -14.71
CA PHE A 484 12.94 14.68 -14.00
C PHE A 484 12.10 15.63 -13.13
N SER A 485 12.67 16.03 -11.99
CA SER A 485 12.06 17.08 -11.17
C SER A 485 12.02 18.41 -11.93
N THR A 486 11.04 19.26 -11.59
CA THR A 486 10.90 20.59 -12.18
C THR A 486 12.11 21.49 -11.90
N THR A 487 12.88 21.19 -10.86
CA THR A 487 14.12 21.91 -10.52
C THR A 487 15.17 21.80 -11.63
N TYR A 488 15.40 20.60 -12.15
CA TYR A 488 16.46 20.35 -13.15
C TYR A 488 15.92 20.30 -14.58
N GLY A 489 14.64 19.96 -14.73
CA GLY A 489 13.97 19.84 -16.03
C GLY A 489 14.57 18.75 -16.92
N GLY A 490 14.08 18.70 -18.15
CA GLY A 490 14.54 17.79 -19.18
C GLY A 490 13.64 16.59 -19.42
N SER A 491 14.07 15.78 -20.38
CA SER A 491 13.33 14.61 -20.85
C SER A 491 14.28 13.43 -21.04
N TYR A 492 13.71 12.24 -20.95
CA TYR A 492 14.40 10.98 -21.19
C TYR A 492 13.72 10.26 -22.35
N SER A 493 14.50 9.83 -23.33
CA SER A 493 13.97 9.33 -24.61
C SER A 493 13.17 8.03 -24.51
N GLN A 494 13.28 7.31 -23.40
CA GLN A 494 12.66 6.01 -23.21
C GLN A 494 11.67 5.99 -22.03
N SER A 495 11.13 7.10 -21.53
CA SER A 495 10.12 7.04 -20.45
C SER A 495 8.69 6.94 -21.02
N SER A 496 7.85 5.97 -20.67
CA SER A 496 8.07 4.80 -19.79
C SER A 496 8.90 3.70 -20.48
N ASN A 497 9.89 3.10 -19.80
CA ASN A 497 10.79 2.10 -20.41
C ASN A 497 10.47 0.68 -19.92
N PRO A 498 10.03 -0.25 -20.77
CA PRO A 498 9.98 -1.66 -20.41
C PRO A 498 11.35 -2.16 -19.96
N ALA A 499 11.41 -2.89 -18.85
CA ALA A 499 12.67 -3.44 -18.38
C ALA A 499 13.35 -4.32 -19.45
N GLY A 500 14.68 -4.21 -19.57
CA GLY A 500 15.45 -4.97 -20.57
C GLY A 500 15.53 -4.33 -21.95
N ASN A 501 14.85 -3.20 -22.19
CA ASN A 501 14.86 -2.47 -23.46
C ASN A 501 16.10 -1.56 -23.64
N GLY A 502 17.12 -1.71 -22.79
CA GLY A 502 18.33 -0.90 -22.80
C GLY A 502 18.16 0.41 -22.03
N TYR A 503 19.01 1.38 -22.39
CA TYR A 503 18.96 2.72 -21.83
C TYR A 503 18.76 3.76 -22.94
N GLY A 504 18.10 4.87 -22.59
CA GLY A 504 17.82 5.99 -23.46
C GLY A 504 18.85 7.12 -23.36
N SER A 505 18.47 8.26 -23.91
CA SER A 505 19.24 9.50 -23.90
C SER A 505 18.50 10.61 -23.17
N CYS A 506 19.26 11.50 -22.56
CA CYS A 506 18.75 12.69 -21.88
C CYS A 506 18.72 13.87 -22.85
N SER A 507 17.75 14.77 -22.67
CA SER A 507 17.72 16.04 -23.40
C SER A 507 17.14 17.18 -22.58
N ALA A 508 17.45 18.42 -22.99
CA ALA A 508 16.89 19.66 -22.44
C ALA A 508 16.93 19.77 -20.90
N ASN A 509 18.00 19.29 -20.26
CA ASN A 509 18.20 19.38 -18.82
C ASN A 509 19.30 20.39 -18.49
N TYR A 510 19.24 20.95 -17.28
CA TYR A 510 20.20 21.94 -16.82
C TYR A 510 21.66 21.46 -16.82
N CYS A 511 21.92 20.22 -16.39
CA CYS A 511 23.30 19.74 -16.16
C CYS A 511 24.05 19.35 -17.44
N HIS A 512 23.33 18.96 -18.49
CA HIS A 512 23.86 18.65 -19.82
C HIS A 512 23.65 19.81 -20.80
N SER A 513 23.61 21.04 -20.26
CA SER A 513 23.53 22.29 -21.02
C SER A 513 24.78 23.14 -20.78
N GLU A 514 24.85 24.28 -21.46
CA GLU A 514 25.96 25.24 -21.28
C GLU A 514 26.03 25.85 -19.85
N GLY A 515 25.01 25.60 -19.01
CA GLY A 515 24.94 26.14 -17.64
C GLY A 515 24.77 27.66 -17.59
N THR A 516 24.44 28.30 -18.71
CA THR A 516 24.35 29.76 -18.86
C THR A 516 22.98 30.33 -18.45
N VAL A 517 21.98 29.47 -18.27
CA VAL A 517 20.61 29.83 -17.89
C VAL A 517 20.13 28.93 -16.75
N PHE A 518 19.40 29.49 -15.79
CA PHE A 518 18.78 28.71 -14.69
C PHE A 518 17.28 28.50 -14.88
N SER A 519 16.67 29.14 -15.88
CA SER A 519 15.27 28.99 -16.24
C SER A 519 15.12 29.12 -17.76
N GLY A 520 14.11 28.45 -18.32
CA GLY A 520 13.84 28.43 -19.76
C GLY A 520 14.39 27.19 -20.47
N SER A 521 14.53 27.29 -21.79
CA SER A 521 14.97 26.18 -22.65
C SER A 521 16.48 25.94 -22.52
N TYR A 522 16.87 24.79 -21.96
CA TYR A 522 18.26 24.37 -21.88
C TYR A 522 18.73 23.83 -23.24
N SER A 523 19.71 24.49 -23.86
CA SER A 523 20.37 23.99 -25.07
C SER A 523 21.29 22.82 -24.72
N GLN A 524 21.06 21.66 -25.32
CA GLN A 524 21.81 20.46 -25.01
C GLN A 524 23.19 20.44 -25.68
N LEU A 525 24.19 20.00 -24.92
CA LEU A 525 25.58 19.81 -25.36
C LEU A 525 25.76 18.47 -26.09
N GLY A 526 25.21 18.37 -27.30
CA GLY A 526 25.32 17.15 -28.11
C GLY A 526 24.59 15.93 -27.52
N PHE A 527 24.84 14.73 -28.07
CA PHE A 527 24.15 13.52 -27.63
C PHE A 527 24.61 13.07 -26.23
N VAL A 528 23.67 12.87 -25.31
CA VAL A 528 23.95 12.37 -23.95
C VAL A 528 23.15 11.09 -23.71
N GLY A 529 23.83 9.95 -23.81
CA GLY A 529 23.25 8.65 -23.48
C GLY A 529 23.37 8.35 -21.99
N TRP A 530 22.45 7.59 -21.41
CA TRP A 530 22.58 7.18 -20.02
C TRP A 530 23.84 6.32 -19.76
N THR A 531 24.39 5.67 -20.78
CA THR A 531 25.62 4.88 -20.69
C THR A 531 26.80 5.50 -21.44
N SER A 532 26.65 6.72 -21.98
CA SER A 532 27.84 7.42 -22.49
C SER A 532 28.76 7.66 -21.30
N GLY A 533 29.93 7.00 -21.29
CA GLY A 533 30.85 6.99 -20.17
C GLY A 533 31.19 8.41 -19.69
N SER A 534 31.67 8.51 -18.45
CA SER A 534 32.06 9.79 -17.86
C SER A 534 33.19 10.42 -18.67
N MET A 535 32.85 11.41 -19.50
CA MET A 535 33.86 12.31 -20.03
C MET A 535 34.42 13.10 -18.83
N PRO A 536 35.74 13.25 -18.70
CA PRO A 536 36.30 14.23 -17.78
C PRO A 536 35.86 15.61 -18.29
N LEU A 537 34.78 16.15 -17.74
CA LEU A 537 34.36 17.50 -18.07
C LEU A 537 35.32 18.47 -17.39
N ALA A 538 36.38 18.85 -18.11
CA ALA A 538 36.99 20.15 -17.88
C ALA A 538 35.91 21.23 -18.00
N CYS A 539 36.05 22.36 -17.31
CA CYS A 539 35.00 23.38 -17.23
C CYS A 539 34.49 23.82 -18.61
N ASN A 540 35.37 23.82 -19.63
CA ASN A 540 35.04 24.17 -21.01
C ASN A 540 34.23 23.13 -21.79
N ALA A 541 34.04 21.93 -21.24
CA ALA A 541 33.15 20.93 -21.82
C ALA A 541 31.67 21.29 -21.62
N CYS A 542 31.36 22.15 -20.63
CA CYS A 542 30.03 22.74 -20.45
C CYS A 542 30.00 24.25 -20.57
N HIS A 543 31.08 24.98 -20.29
CA HIS A 543 31.03 26.44 -20.25
C HIS A 543 31.76 27.06 -21.44
N SER A 544 31.02 27.66 -22.36
CA SER A 544 31.58 28.44 -23.47
C SER A 544 32.59 29.49 -22.99
N GLY A 545 33.79 29.50 -23.57
CA GLY A 545 34.87 30.46 -23.26
C GLY A 545 36.02 29.93 -22.40
N GLY A 546 35.87 28.74 -21.79
CA GLY A 546 36.99 28.06 -21.16
C GLY A 546 37.90 27.42 -22.21
N THR A 547 39.21 27.56 -22.11
CA THR A 547 40.14 26.57 -22.66
C THR A 547 40.63 25.76 -21.47
N ALA A 548 40.82 24.44 -21.59
CA ALA A 548 41.44 23.67 -20.51
C ALA A 548 42.81 24.30 -20.18
N GLY A 549 42.98 24.79 -18.94
CA GLY A 549 44.17 25.54 -18.51
C GLY A 549 44.14 27.06 -18.72
N SER A 550 43.07 27.62 -19.31
CA SER A 550 42.88 29.08 -19.39
C SER A 550 42.32 29.62 -18.07
N LYS A 551 42.92 30.71 -17.59
CA LYS A 551 42.44 31.51 -16.44
C LYS A 551 41.18 32.34 -16.77
N ILE A 552 40.68 32.24 -18.00
CA ILE A 552 39.47 32.92 -18.45
C ILE A 552 38.29 31.98 -18.21
N GLY A 553 37.46 32.33 -17.22
CA GLY A 553 36.22 31.62 -16.92
C GLY A 553 35.15 31.77 -18.01
N PRO A 554 33.98 31.13 -17.86
CA PRO A 554 32.86 31.27 -18.78
C PRO A 554 32.56 32.74 -19.12
N ILE A 555 32.27 33.05 -20.37
CA ILE A 555 31.81 34.39 -20.75
C ILE A 555 30.30 34.34 -20.90
N TYR A 556 29.59 35.07 -20.03
CA TYR A 556 28.13 35.17 -20.08
C TYR A 556 27.71 36.51 -20.70
N SER A 557 26.88 36.47 -21.74
CA SER A 557 26.18 37.65 -22.27
C SER A 557 24.72 37.67 -21.78
N GLY A 558 24.15 38.83 -21.47
CA GLY A 558 22.74 38.98 -21.08
C GLY A 558 22.52 39.18 -19.57
N ILE A 559 21.46 38.58 -19.01
CA ILE A 559 20.93 38.82 -17.64
C ILE A 559 21.93 38.57 -16.50
N LYS A 560 23.10 38.00 -16.78
CA LYS A 560 24.23 38.00 -15.85
C LYS A 560 25.57 38.17 -16.55
N ALA A 561 25.81 39.36 -17.05
CA ALA A 561 27.15 39.77 -17.47
C ALA A 561 28.16 39.53 -16.33
N ASN A 562 29.29 38.92 -16.67
CA ASN A 562 30.45 38.80 -15.79
C ASN A 562 31.60 39.65 -16.34
N SER A 563 32.72 39.66 -15.63
CA SER A 563 33.94 40.36 -16.06
C SER A 563 35.12 39.39 -16.12
N HIS A 564 34.92 38.10 -16.39
CA HIS A 564 36.01 37.12 -16.49
C HIS A 564 37.05 37.51 -17.53
N ASN A 565 36.62 38.11 -18.65
CA ASN A 565 37.52 38.66 -19.67
C ASN A 565 38.41 39.81 -19.16
N LYS A 566 38.11 40.40 -18.00
CA LYS A 566 38.92 41.44 -17.35
C LYS A 566 39.80 40.90 -16.21
N HIS A 567 39.62 39.64 -15.81
CA HIS A 567 40.31 39.04 -14.67
C HIS A 567 41.07 37.78 -15.09
N GLN A 568 42.41 37.83 -15.06
CA GLN A 568 43.27 36.68 -15.36
C GLN A 568 43.77 35.98 -14.09
N PHE A 569 42.84 35.60 -13.21
CA PHE A 569 43.13 34.92 -11.93
C PHE A 569 42.84 33.42 -12.01
N SER A 570 43.41 32.64 -11.09
CA SER A 570 42.95 31.27 -10.89
C SER A 570 41.53 31.27 -10.33
N CYS A 571 40.74 30.26 -10.68
CA CYS A 571 39.31 30.21 -10.34
C CYS A 571 39.07 30.24 -8.82
N ASP A 572 39.98 29.67 -8.03
CA ASP A 572 39.90 29.62 -6.57
C ASP A 572 40.05 30.98 -5.89
N ASN A 573 40.57 32.00 -6.59
CA ASN A 573 40.59 33.37 -6.05
C ASN A 573 39.17 33.94 -5.84
N CYS A 574 38.20 33.46 -6.61
CA CYS A 574 36.81 33.92 -6.54
C CYS A 574 35.81 32.78 -6.25
N HIS A 575 36.17 31.52 -6.48
CA HIS A 575 35.31 30.35 -6.32
C HIS A 575 35.93 29.35 -5.32
N SER A 576 36.52 29.84 -4.24
CA SER A 576 37.30 29.05 -3.26
C SER A 576 36.50 27.92 -2.58
N ILE A 577 35.18 28.06 -2.50
CA ILE A 577 34.26 27.05 -1.96
C ILE A 577 33.85 25.97 -2.97
N MET A 578 34.26 26.11 -4.23
CA MET A 578 33.80 25.31 -5.37
C MET A 578 34.94 24.53 -6.01
N VAL A 579 36.07 25.19 -6.20
CA VAL A 579 37.24 24.68 -6.90
C VAL A 579 38.49 24.89 -6.07
N ASN A 580 39.49 24.03 -6.28
CA ASN A 580 40.83 24.22 -5.73
C ASN A 580 41.72 25.04 -6.70
N ALA A 581 42.97 25.29 -6.30
CA ALA A 581 43.96 26.03 -7.10
C ALA A 581 44.27 25.40 -8.47
N SER A 582 44.03 24.09 -8.65
CA SER A 582 44.17 23.43 -9.96
C SER A 582 42.94 23.56 -10.85
N GLY A 583 41.88 24.25 -10.40
CA GLY A 583 40.61 24.36 -11.12
C GLY A 583 39.73 23.12 -11.04
N THR A 584 40.04 22.17 -10.14
CA THR A 584 39.24 20.96 -9.94
C THR A 584 38.04 21.26 -9.06
N ILE A 585 36.85 20.84 -9.45
CA ILE A 585 35.62 20.97 -8.66
C ILE A 585 35.73 20.09 -7.41
N THR A 586 35.83 20.73 -6.24
CA THR A 586 35.88 20.06 -4.92
C THR A 586 34.50 19.95 -4.28
N ASN A 587 33.59 20.88 -4.58
CA ASN A 587 32.22 20.88 -4.09
C ASN A 587 31.21 20.75 -5.23
N LYS A 588 30.91 19.49 -5.59
CA LYS A 588 29.95 19.17 -6.66
C LYS A 588 28.52 19.57 -6.31
N THR A 589 28.13 19.59 -5.03
CA THR A 589 26.78 19.99 -4.60
C THR A 589 26.53 21.46 -4.90
N LEU A 590 27.47 22.33 -4.56
CA LEU A 590 27.35 23.73 -4.89
C LEU A 590 27.49 23.97 -6.41
N HIS A 591 28.29 23.18 -7.13
CA HIS A 591 28.51 23.41 -8.57
C HIS A 591 27.22 23.30 -9.40
N VAL A 592 26.26 22.50 -8.95
CA VAL A 592 25.00 22.22 -9.67
C VAL A 592 23.75 22.74 -8.95
N ASN A 593 23.90 23.59 -7.93
CA ASN A 593 22.79 24.09 -7.09
C ASN A 593 21.92 25.19 -7.73
N LYS A 594 22.18 25.55 -9.00
CA LYS A 594 21.53 26.67 -9.70
C LYS A 594 21.74 28.04 -9.04
N ALA A 595 22.86 28.20 -8.36
CA ALA A 595 23.33 29.46 -7.81
C ALA A 595 24.74 29.77 -8.31
N TYR A 596 25.14 31.04 -8.17
CA TYR A 596 26.51 31.47 -8.47
C TYR A 596 27.26 31.67 -7.16
N ASP A 597 27.91 30.61 -6.70
CA ASP A 597 28.68 30.65 -5.47
C ASP A 597 30.04 31.34 -5.70
N VAL A 598 30.24 32.49 -5.06
CA VAL A 598 31.48 33.27 -5.10
C VAL A 598 31.95 33.51 -3.66
N LEU A 599 33.19 33.15 -3.38
CA LEU A 599 33.88 33.47 -2.13
C LEU A 599 35.34 33.74 -2.44
N ALA A 600 35.89 34.78 -1.83
CA ALA A 600 37.29 35.10 -1.94
C ALA A 600 38.20 33.92 -1.53
N GLY A 601 39.35 33.80 -2.17
CA GLY A 601 40.37 32.80 -1.88
C GLY A 601 41.75 33.23 -2.36
N GLY A 602 42.75 32.39 -2.09
CA GLY A 602 44.15 32.69 -2.43
C GLY A 602 44.61 34.00 -1.80
N THR A 603 45.08 34.92 -2.64
CA THR A 603 45.52 36.28 -2.21
C THR A 603 44.43 37.34 -2.36
N SER A 604 43.24 36.98 -2.84
CA SER A 604 42.12 37.91 -3.04
C SER A 604 41.33 38.08 -1.75
N SER A 605 40.87 39.30 -1.49
CA SER A 605 39.98 39.63 -0.38
C SER A 605 38.93 40.62 -0.84
N PHE A 606 37.66 40.28 -0.64
CA PHE A 606 36.50 41.10 -0.93
C PHE A 606 35.29 40.54 -0.20
N ASP A 607 34.33 41.41 0.11
CA ASP A 607 33.00 41.01 0.54
C ASP A 607 32.10 40.96 -0.69
N ALA A 608 31.50 39.80 -0.97
CA ALA A 608 30.58 39.66 -2.09
C ALA A 608 29.13 39.53 -1.61
N VAL A 609 28.24 40.33 -2.18
CA VAL A 609 26.80 40.11 -2.10
C VAL A 609 26.40 39.38 -3.38
N ILE A 610 26.06 38.11 -3.21
CA ILE A 610 25.72 37.23 -4.33
C ILE A 610 24.37 37.63 -4.90
N GLY A 611 24.40 38.10 -6.14
CA GLY A 611 23.20 38.36 -6.92
C GLY A 611 22.58 37.07 -7.47
N ASN A 612 21.34 37.17 -7.92
CA ASN A 612 20.60 36.08 -8.54
C ASN A 612 20.64 36.23 -10.08
N PRO A 613 19.94 35.42 -10.87
CA PRO A 613 20.01 35.49 -12.34
C PRO A 613 19.47 36.80 -12.94
N VAL A 614 18.81 37.63 -12.12
CA VAL A 614 18.21 38.92 -12.47
C VAL A 614 18.95 40.08 -11.80
N THR A 615 19.75 39.82 -10.76
CA THR A 615 20.53 40.84 -10.05
C THR A 615 22.02 40.55 -10.12
N ALA A 616 22.83 41.54 -10.54
CA ALA A 616 24.28 41.35 -10.62
C ALA A 616 24.92 41.17 -9.24
N THR A 617 25.97 40.36 -9.17
CA THR A 617 26.80 40.24 -7.96
C THR A 617 27.55 41.56 -7.73
N THR A 618 27.55 42.04 -6.48
CA THR A 618 28.32 43.22 -6.07
C THR A 618 29.43 42.81 -5.11
N CYS A 619 30.55 43.53 -5.15
CA CYS A 619 31.69 43.31 -4.27
C CYS A 619 32.06 44.63 -3.58
N SER A 620 32.51 44.56 -2.33
CA SER A 620 33.05 45.68 -1.54
C SER A 620 34.34 45.27 -0.85
N ASN A 621 35.08 46.24 -0.32
CA ASN A 621 36.37 46.02 0.37
C ASN A 621 37.37 45.21 -0.49
N ILE A 622 37.36 45.45 -1.80
CA ILE A 622 38.10 44.63 -2.76
C ILE A 622 39.58 45.04 -2.75
N ASN A 623 40.46 44.14 -2.33
CA ASN A 623 41.90 44.43 -2.24
C ASN A 623 42.54 44.74 -3.60
N CYS A 624 42.03 44.14 -4.68
CA CYS A 624 42.47 44.43 -6.05
C CYS A 624 41.95 45.76 -6.61
N HIS A 625 40.93 46.37 -6.00
CA HIS A 625 40.32 47.63 -6.44
C HIS A 625 40.44 48.72 -5.38
N PHE A 626 41.57 48.77 -4.65
CA PHE A 626 41.85 49.82 -3.66
C PHE A 626 40.74 49.98 -2.61
N SER A 627 40.16 48.85 -2.17
CA SER A 627 39.05 48.77 -1.22
C SER A 627 37.74 49.42 -1.70
N LYS A 628 37.61 49.70 -3.01
CA LYS A 628 36.38 50.23 -3.61
C LYS A 628 35.39 49.11 -3.93
N SER A 629 34.14 49.50 -4.06
CA SER A 629 33.06 48.60 -4.46
C SER A 629 32.94 48.52 -5.98
N ALA A 630 32.53 47.36 -6.49
CA ALA A 630 32.32 47.12 -7.90
C ALA A 630 31.11 46.19 -8.12
N THR A 631 30.49 46.31 -9.29
CA THR A 631 29.40 45.43 -9.74
C THR A 631 29.90 44.59 -10.91
N TRP A 632 29.70 43.28 -10.85
CA TRP A 632 30.09 42.39 -11.94
C TRP A 632 29.34 42.72 -13.23
N GLY A 633 30.07 42.71 -14.36
CA GLY A 633 29.51 43.09 -15.67
C GLY A 633 29.32 44.60 -15.88
N ALA A 634 29.48 45.43 -14.84
CA ALA A 634 29.45 46.88 -14.99
C ALA A 634 30.79 47.44 -15.50
N ILE A 635 30.73 48.61 -16.12
CA ILE A 635 31.91 49.39 -16.48
C ILE A 635 32.32 50.21 -15.25
N ILE A 636 33.59 50.14 -14.86
CA ILE A 636 34.19 51.02 -13.84
C ILE A 636 34.82 52.20 -14.58
N ASP A 637 34.36 53.41 -14.29
CA ASP A 637 34.95 54.66 -14.77
C ASP A 637 36.08 55.14 -13.84
N CYS A 638 36.72 56.26 -14.19
CA CYS A 638 37.81 56.83 -13.39
C CYS A 638 37.36 57.22 -11.95
N ASN A 639 36.09 57.61 -11.77
CA ASN A 639 35.51 57.90 -10.45
C ASN A 639 35.46 56.66 -9.56
N GLY A 640 35.34 55.47 -10.16
CA GLY A 640 35.39 54.20 -9.46
C GLY A 640 36.68 53.95 -8.68
N CYS A 641 37.78 54.67 -8.95
CA CYS A 641 39.06 54.49 -8.25
C CYS A 641 39.59 55.76 -7.59
N HIS A 642 39.79 56.86 -8.33
CA HIS A 642 40.53 58.03 -7.83
C HIS A 642 39.91 59.40 -8.17
N GLY A 643 38.70 59.43 -8.72
CA GLY A 643 38.04 60.67 -9.15
C GLY A 643 38.39 61.07 -10.59
N SER A 644 37.47 61.77 -11.26
CA SER A 644 37.59 62.13 -12.69
C SER A 644 37.20 63.58 -13.00
N ASP A 645 36.82 64.36 -12.00
CA ASP A 645 36.39 65.75 -12.15
C ASP A 645 36.83 66.59 -10.94
N ALA A 646 36.62 67.91 -11.00
CA ALA A 646 37.05 68.82 -9.93
C ALA A 646 36.34 68.60 -8.58
N VAL A 647 35.18 67.95 -8.56
CA VAL A 647 34.43 67.62 -7.33
C VAL A 647 34.96 66.33 -6.71
N THR A 648 35.26 65.33 -7.54
CA THR A 648 35.67 63.98 -7.10
C THR A 648 37.18 63.83 -6.93
N LEU A 649 37.98 64.52 -7.75
CA LEU A 649 39.44 64.56 -7.68
C LEU A 649 39.92 65.82 -6.94
N THR A 650 39.83 65.77 -5.61
CA THR A 650 40.20 66.88 -4.70
C THR A 650 41.67 66.89 -4.30
N SER A 651 42.48 65.99 -4.86
CA SER A 651 43.87 65.86 -4.48
C SER A 651 44.70 67.07 -4.94
N LYS A 652 45.34 67.75 -3.99
CA LYS A 652 46.30 68.84 -4.24
C LYS A 652 45.69 69.94 -5.13
N LYS A 653 46.26 70.20 -6.32
CA LYS A 653 45.83 71.28 -7.21
C LYS A 653 44.94 70.83 -8.36
N HIS A 654 44.51 69.56 -8.39
CA HIS A 654 43.60 69.08 -9.44
C HIS A 654 42.33 69.94 -9.55
N PRO A 655 41.61 70.33 -8.47
CA PRO A 655 40.41 71.15 -8.60
C PRO A 655 40.66 72.47 -9.35
N ALA A 656 41.77 73.15 -9.03
CA ALA A 656 42.15 74.43 -9.64
C ALA A 656 42.61 74.30 -11.11
N HIS A 657 42.89 73.09 -11.59
CA HIS A 657 43.31 72.82 -12.97
C HIS A 657 42.23 72.12 -13.80
N LEU A 658 41.22 71.53 -13.17
CA LEU A 658 40.16 70.83 -13.88
C LEU A 658 38.90 71.69 -14.10
N SER A 659 38.70 72.76 -13.32
CA SER A 659 37.46 73.55 -13.37
C SER A 659 37.70 75.05 -13.46
N PRO A 660 37.17 75.74 -14.50
CA PRO A 660 37.12 77.19 -14.56
C PRO A 660 36.33 77.84 -13.42
N ALA A 661 35.40 77.10 -12.80
CA ALA A 661 34.67 77.58 -11.62
C ALA A 661 35.57 77.61 -10.37
N ALA A 662 36.54 76.69 -10.27
CA ALA A 662 37.52 76.67 -9.19
C ALA A 662 38.72 77.60 -9.47
N ASN A 663 38.99 77.92 -10.73
CA ASN A 663 40.03 78.85 -11.16
C ASN A 663 39.59 79.60 -12.42
N ILE A 664 39.05 80.81 -12.24
CA ILE A 664 38.54 81.63 -13.34
C ILE A 664 39.62 81.96 -14.39
N SER A 665 40.89 82.02 -13.96
CA SER A 665 42.03 82.34 -14.81
C SER A 665 42.37 81.24 -15.82
N LEU A 666 41.79 80.04 -15.71
CA LEU A 666 41.98 78.97 -16.69
C LEU A 666 41.28 79.26 -18.02
N GLY A 667 40.16 79.99 -17.99
CA GLY A 667 39.28 80.24 -19.15
C GLY A 667 38.54 79.00 -19.69
N LYS A 668 39.15 77.81 -19.65
CA LYS A 668 38.56 76.52 -20.06
C LYS A 668 39.11 75.39 -19.19
N ALA A 669 38.28 74.39 -18.92
CA ALA A 669 38.68 73.16 -18.23
C ALA A 669 39.82 72.47 -18.98
N ILE A 670 40.81 71.96 -18.24
CA ILE A 670 41.91 71.16 -18.80
C ILE A 670 41.56 69.69 -18.60
N GLY A 671 41.57 68.91 -19.67
CA GLY A 671 41.41 67.47 -19.57
C GLY A 671 42.63 66.78 -18.96
N CYS A 672 42.41 65.57 -18.46
CA CYS A 672 43.42 64.66 -17.95
C CYS A 672 44.51 64.37 -18.99
N ALA A 673 44.14 64.14 -20.25
CA ALA A 673 45.06 63.76 -21.33
C ALA A 673 46.10 64.86 -21.64
N GLU A 674 45.74 66.12 -21.42
CA GLU A 674 46.62 67.27 -21.63
C GLU A 674 47.79 67.30 -20.64
N CYS A 675 47.69 66.58 -19.53
CA CYS A 675 48.77 66.40 -18.55
C CYS A 675 49.26 64.94 -18.48
N HIS A 676 48.41 63.96 -18.76
CA HIS A 676 48.66 62.53 -18.54
C HIS A 676 48.50 61.67 -19.81
N ALA A 677 48.94 62.17 -20.97
CA ALA A 677 48.69 61.58 -22.29
C ALA A 677 49.13 60.12 -22.48
N LYS A 678 50.16 59.65 -21.76
CA LYS A 678 50.55 58.23 -21.82
C LYS A 678 49.61 57.32 -21.02
N THR A 679 48.91 57.87 -20.03
CA THR A 679 47.97 57.14 -19.18
C THR A 679 46.53 57.27 -19.69
N VAL A 680 46.11 58.47 -20.09
CA VAL A 680 44.73 58.80 -20.50
C VAL A 680 44.69 59.15 -21.98
N ASN A 681 43.72 58.57 -22.71
CA ASN A 681 43.50 58.85 -24.13
C ASN A 681 42.95 60.27 -24.35
N ILE A 682 43.01 60.75 -25.60
CA ILE A 682 42.53 62.08 -25.99
C ILE A 682 41.02 62.29 -25.75
N ASP A 683 40.24 61.20 -25.64
CA ASP A 683 38.83 61.24 -25.27
C ASP A 683 38.59 61.59 -23.79
N ASN A 684 39.66 61.67 -22.98
CA ASN A 684 39.64 61.98 -21.56
C ASN A 684 38.85 60.99 -20.67
N VAL A 685 38.43 59.85 -21.22
CA VAL A 685 37.58 58.87 -20.52
C VAL A 685 38.12 57.44 -20.60
N THR A 686 38.99 57.13 -21.57
CA THR A 686 39.61 55.81 -21.68
C THR A 686 41.10 55.82 -21.32
N ILE A 687 41.59 54.70 -20.83
CA ILE A 687 43.01 54.49 -20.49
C ILE A 687 43.77 54.15 -21.78
N ASN A 688 44.83 54.91 -22.07
CA ASN A 688 45.68 54.69 -23.25
C ASN A 688 46.52 53.42 -23.11
N SER A 689 47.15 53.24 -21.93
CA SER A 689 47.94 52.05 -21.63
C SER A 689 47.71 51.58 -20.21
N GLN A 690 47.22 50.35 -20.08
CA GLN A 690 46.94 49.77 -18.76
C GLN A 690 48.24 49.52 -17.98
N SER A 691 49.34 49.15 -18.64
CA SER A 691 50.62 48.88 -17.99
C SER A 691 51.24 50.11 -17.33
N VAL A 692 51.02 51.31 -17.86
CA VAL A 692 51.50 52.56 -17.25
C VAL A 692 50.50 53.16 -16.26
N HIS A 693 49.22 52.76 -16.31
CA HIS A 693 48.20 53.22 -15.37
C HIS A 693 48.31 52.53 -14.00
N VAL A 694 48.57 51.21 -13.96
CA VAL A 694 48.58 50.42 -12.72
C VAL A 694 49.99 50.07 -12.20
N ASN A 695 51.03 50.76 -12.68
CA ASN A 695 52.43 50.49 -12.30
C ASN A 695 52.83 51.02 -10.90
N GLY A 696 51.92 51.69 -10.18
CA GLY A 696 52.18 52.28 -8.86
C GLY A 696 53.03 53.56 -8.89
N ILE A 697 53.37 54.08 -10.07
CA ILE A 697 54.06 55.35 -10.25
C ILE A 697 52.99 56.42 -10.46
N MET A 698 52.93 57.42 -9.57
CA MET A 698 51.96 58.52 -9.62
C MET A 698 52.13 59.34 -10.90
N GLY A 699 51.33 59.01 -11.93
CA GLY A 699 51.00 59.78 -13.13
C GLY A 699 52.18 60.14 -14.02
N ASP A 700 52.25 59.58 -15.22
CA ASP A 700 53.18 60.06 -16.25
C ASP A 700 52.76 61.47 -16.71
N TYR A 701 53.49 62.50 -16.29
CA TYR A 701 53.24 63.89 -16.67
C TYR A 701 53.82 64.15 -18.07
N SER A 702 53.00 63.95 -19.10
CA SER A 702 53.44 63.73 -20.49
C SER A 702 52.60 64.39 -21.58
N GLY A 703 51.52 65.09 -21.21
CA GLY A 703 50.64 65.71 -22.20
C GLY A 703 51.15 67.04 -22.77
N SER A 704 50.39 67.63 -23.71
CA SER A 704 50.77 68.87 -24.39
C SER A 704 50.85 70.10 -23.47
N LYS A 705 50.19 70.05 -22.31
CA LYS A 705 50.27 71.06 -21.26
C LYS A 705 51.17 70.63 -20.11
N ALA A 706 51.84 69.48 -20.24
CA ALA A 706 52.82 69.01 -19.27
C ALA A 706 54.18 69.67 -19.48
N GLY A 707 54.73 70.24 -18.41
CA GLY A 707 56.15 70.56 -18.29
C GLY A 707 56.93 69.42 -17.65
N ARG A 708 57.85 69.75 -16.72
CA ARG A 708 58.50 68.80 -15.83
C ARG A 708 57.89 68.89 -14.44
N TYR A 709 57.66 67.73 -13.81
CA TYR A 709 57.09 67.63 -12.47
C TYR A 709 57.90 66.66 -11.61
N THR A 710 58.25 67.09 -10.40
CA THR A 710 58.92 66.25 -9.40
C THR A 710 57.93 65.87 -8.30
N ALA A 711 57.46 64.62 -8.30
CA ALA A 711 56.42 64.17 -7.38
C ALA A 711 56.77 64.33 -5.89
N ALA A 712 58.03 64.08 -5.51
CA ALA A 712 58.49 64.16 -4.12
C ALA A 712 58.38 65.58 -3.53
N THR A 713 58.68 66.61 -4.33
CA THR A 713 58.69 68.01 -3.88
C THR A 713 57.49 68.81 -4.36
N GLY A 714 56.73 68.30 -5.33
CA GLY A 714 55.63 68.99 -5.97
C GLY A 714 56.08 70.13 -6.90
N ILE A 715 57.36 70.20 -7.27
CA ILE A 715 57.92 71.30 -8.08
C ILE A 715 57.59 71.08 -9.56
N CYS A 716 57.05 72.12 -10.20
CA CYS A 716 56.80 72.18 -11.63
C CYS A 716 57.82 73.11 -12.32
N SER A 717 58.29 72.75 -13.51
CA SER A 717 59.14 73.64 -14.35
C SER A 717 58.80 73.46 -15.82
N ASN A 718 59.16 74.45 -16.65
CA ASN A 718 58.88 74.43 -18.09
C ASN A 718 57.38 74.25 -18.42
N VAL A 719 56.51 74.94 -17.69
CA VAL A 719 55.05 74.88 -17.86
C VAL A 719 54.56 76.17 -18.51
N TYR A 720 54.02 76.05 -19.73
CA TYR A 720 53.56 77.21 -20.52
C TYR A 720 52.51 78.07 -19.78
N CYS A 721 51.52 77.46 -19.13
CA CYS A 721 50.46 78.19 -18.43
C CYS A 721 50.95 78.95 -17.17
N HIS A 722 52.16 78.67 -16.69
CA HIS A 722 52.79 79.40 -15.58
C HIS A 722 54.03 80.18 -16.05
N SER A 723 54.03 80.56 -17.33
CA SER A 723 55.00 81.48 -17.94
C SER A 723 54.38 82.86 -18.14
N ASP A 724 55.17 83.78 -18.68
CA ASP A 724 54.74 85.09 -19.16
C ASP A 724 53.88 85.08 -20.44
N GLY A 725 53.52 83.88 -20.92
CA GLY A 725 52.81 83.69 -22.19
C GLY A 725 53.73 83.71 -23.41
N LYS A 726 55.01 84.07 -23.25
CA LYS A 726 56.08 83.98 -24.25
C LYS A 726 57.02 82.79 -23.99
N GLY A 727 56.75 82.00 -22.95
CA GLY A 727 57.50 80.80 -22.58
C GLY A 727 58.55 81.00 -21.50
N LYS A 728 58.74 82.22 -20.98
CA LYS A 728 59.66 82.50 -19.86
C LYS A 728 58.93 82.36 -18.53
N GLN A 729 59.43 81.50 -17.65
CA GLN A 729 58.93 81.41 -16.27
C GLN A 729 59.60 82.49 -15.42
N ASN A 730 58.87 83.56 -15.11
CA ASN A 730 59.41 84.72 -14.38
C ASN A 730 59.69 84.45 -12.90
N VAL A 731 58.96 83.51 -12.28
CA VAL A 731 59.21 83.04 -10.91
C VAL A 731 59.18 81.51 -10.89
N PRO A 732 60.29 80.83 -10.54
CA PRO A 732 60.32 79.38 -10.40
C PRO A 732 59.32 78.88 -9.34
N PHE A 733 58.81 77.66 -9.52
CA PHE A 733 58.11 76.98 -8.44
C PHE A 733 59.13 76.36 -7.48
N GLU A 734 58.85 76.50 -6.20
CA GLU A 734 59.60 75.86 -5.11
C GLU A 734 58.66 74.98 -4.28
N ALA A 735 59.17 74.20 -3.35
CA ALA A 735 58.34 73.31 -2.51
C ALA A 735 57.18 74.05 -1.81
N GLY A 736 57.40 75.31 -1.40
CA GLY A 736 56.38 76.15 -0.76
C GLY A 736 55.36 76.78 -1.71
N SER A 737 55.58 76.73 -3.03
CA SER A 737 54.68 77.33 -4.05
C SER A 737 54.24 76.37 -5.16
N GLY A 738 54.74 75.14 -5.17
CA GLY A 738 54.43 74.10 -6.16
C GLY A 738 53.12 73.36 -5.91
N TRP A 739 52.89 72.28 -6.67
CA TRP A 739 51.66 71.49 -6.70
C TRP A 739 51.23 70.96 -5.33
N ASN A 740 52.18 70.59 -4.48
CA ASN A 740 51.89 70.03 -3.16
C ASN A 740 51.62 71.10 -2.08
N SER A 741 51.77 72.39 -2.41
CA SER A 741 51.65 73.50 -1.45
C SER A 741 50.22 74.04 -1.32
N ALA A 742 49.96 74.79 -0.25
CA ALA A 742 48.71 75.54 -0.10
C ALA A 742 48.69 76.86 -0.90
N TYR A 743 49.81 77.25 -1.52
CA TYR A 743 49.98 78.55 -2.17
C TYR A 743 49.01 78.78 -3.34
N THR A 744 48.55 80.02 -3.48
CA THR A 744 47.66 80.50 -4.55
C THR A 744 48.24 81.74 -5.19
N ILE A 745 48.22 81.80 -6.53
CA ILE A 745 48.64 82.97 -7.29
C ILE A 745 47.45 83.94 -7.32
N THR A 746 47.58 85.08 -6.65
CA THR A 746 46.50 86.08 -6.51
C THR A 746 46.76 87.38 -7.26
N ASP A 747 47.93 87.52 -7.89
CA ASP A 747 48.30 88.69 -8.67
C ASP A 747 48.99 88.33 -9.99
N CYS A 748 49.04 89.30 -10.91
CA CYS A 748 49.61 89.12 -12.24
C CYS A 748 51.15 89.14 -12.25
N LYS A 749 51.82 89.51 -11.15
CA LYS A 749 53.27 89.78 -11.11
C LYS A 749 54.09 88.52 -11.35
N ARG A 750 53.55 87.36 -10.93
CA ARG A 750 54.22 86.06 -11.13
C ARG A 750 54.23 85.60 -12.59
N CYS A 751 53.36 86.16 -13.44
CA CYS A 751 53.32 85.87 -14.87
C CYS A 751 53.86 87.04 -15.71
N HIS A 752 53.44 88.28 -15.46
CA HIS A 752 53.64 89.44 -16.37
C HIS A 752 54.74 90.43 -15.98
N GLY A 753 55.74 90.01 -15.21
CA GLY A 753 57.00 90.75 -15.13
C GLY A 753 57.46 91.08 -13.72
N ASN A 754 58.67 90.62 -13.42
CA ASN A 754 59.58 91.23 -12.46
C ASN A 754 60.84 91.76 -13.18
N ASP A 755 60.82 91.85 -14.52
CA ASP A 755 61.96 92.32 -15.30
C ASP A 755 62.11 93.83 -15.09
N THR A 756 63.31 94.27 -14.69
CA THR A 756 63.62 95.67 -14.35
C THR A 756 63.72 96.59 -15.57
N SER A 757 63.46 96.09 -16.78
CA SER A 757 63.28 96.90 -17.99
C SER A 757 62.37 96.16 -19.00
N PRO A 758 61.43 96.85 -19.67
CA PRO A 758 60.63 96.28 -20.74
C PRO A 758 61.45 96.19 -22.04
N ASP A 759 61.47 95.02 -22.67
CA ASP A 759 61.77 94.88 -24.11
C ASP A 759 60.51 95.15 -24.95
#